data_AF-A0A100Y031-F1
#
_entry.id   AF-A0A100Y031-F1
#
_cell.length_a   1.000
_cell.length_b   1.000
_cell.length_c   1.000
_cell.angle_alpha   90.00
_cell.angle_beta   90.00
_cell.angle_gamma   90.00
#
_symmetry.space_group_name_H-M   'P 1'
#
loop_
_entity.id
_entity.type
_entity.pdbx_description
1 polymer ?
#
loop_
_entity_poly.entity_id
_entity_poly.type
_entity_poly.pdbx_seq_one_letter_code
_entity_poly.pdbx_strand_id
1 'polypeptide(L)'
;MSELTPGKVLADVYKVIQDHPEAGRLAIELRFYPVIKSEWVLLNDIEDKARDIDKVLAKKNIINGKEAYVSMAIHDFGAVKKKLEKLREKAEGERARRIGLENVQGEAKGKVHPTVSNYTLALVVDIDIEEVHKSRVVEDVEAVFERAKKGWLALRPVFEELGVLPRYVFFTGGGLQIWFVAPELEDIAVIDRASGIVPGVLNALLPEGFVVDNIFDRARIVRAPLTVNHKYKAPNGAGLGVKGRLIEFNDVRVSLSEVLDKLEAYAKEKGIQLGGQERASGVRVFGKVRYEVKKERLETLALNLADELAPWFKKVKERGGSWHHLVNAIGAYIVRNTNLSLEDLIGKDNPDGTHVVGLWELVFQRLVEKGAEDPSDWLNRRNTIKDVYEKHIAGKPLGTRAYLKKYLPVSDEEVVEILMAARRALLPFLKGVKRAGSSGFGVFPYKDTAPRSWNEVEAERKRATGLWYVWSLAFSTAEYIFTDELSKAGTFFILVKEGKSIKSVFNETLFRSFIEEGLGYKYGMPVRRDELFERLVEVFNITDEEVRGVYIDAALSLLSPVGMRTPPCIEEFIMEFAANGNLPEDKVRHLARWIKLYAKPLKHSTTTTKLVGAGYNVDMRMAVWAKLVEFFAEDDEVAGELVRIFKEEYKEAEPPFTCIGARTCPFYLKDDVAKMCPFIFPKEKEILAVSLIDVQRHESDGIVILVGGAREVRTFIKKGKVEWVKRTKKTEKYPIAEWFIDVFATEYLGVPPDNLDFDLKDVTGILKSRERVVPSQLNEVEDWYEKFVEWLKRENEVRGVLPYKKADVHHLFIKDNMIGIPPALAEEFYRYEANIKPSEFREMLEVKLSIHYKKKAVKLSVGEKKDVRRCYLVSLEWFRKVVGEPNVKDVVMAGDIALSGLVYYESGEEVVE
;
A
#
# COMPACT_ATOMS: atom_id res chain seq x y z
N MET A 1 -4.77 -50.41 40.61
CA MET A 1 -5.52 -49.79 39.49
C MET A 1 -5.19 -50.58 38.24
N SER A 2 -6.19 -51.14 37.55
CA SER A 2 -5.97 -51.82 36.25
C SER A 2 -5.20 -50.87 35.32
N GLU A 3 -4.26 -51.37 34.50
CA GLU A 3 -3.53 -50.51 33.55
C GLU A 3 -4.50 -49.59 32.80
N LEU A 4 -4.29 -48.27 32.97
CA LEU A 4 -5.05 -47.23 32.29
C LEU A 4 -4.60 -47.22 30.83
N THR A 5 -5.53 -47.45 29.90
CA THR A 5 -5.26 -47.47 28.46
C THR A 5 -5.85 -46.22 27.79
N PRO A 6 -5.32 -45.79 26.62
CA PRO A 6 -5.90 -44.69 25.85
C PRO A 6 -7.41 -44.83 25.62
N GLY A 7 -7.86 -46.03 25.25
CA GLY A 7 -9.27 -46.36 25.01
C GLY A 7 -10.12 -46.22 26.27
N LYS A 8 -9.63 -46.62 27.44
CA LYS A 8 -10.34 -46.42 28.72
C LYS A 8 -10.48 -44.94 29.09
N VAL A 9 -9.45 -44.12 28.85
CA VAL A 9 -9.52 -42.68 29.10
C VAL A 9 -10.55 -42.03 28.18
N LEU A 10 -10.52 -42.34 26.89
CA LEU A 10 -11.49 -41.80 25.94
C LEU A 10 -12.92 -42.28 26.25
N ALA A 11 -13.09 -43.55 26.61
CA ALA A 11 -14.39 -44.06 27.05
C ALA A 11 -14.89 -43.32 28.29
N ASP A 12 -14.05 -43.09 29.30
CA ASP A 12 -14.42 -42.31 30.47
C ASP A 12 -14.85 -40.87 30.09
N VAL A 13 -14.05 -40.14 29.30
CA VAL A 13 -14.36 -38.75 28.92
C VAL A 13 -15.74 -38.66 28.27
N TYR A 14 -16.04 -39.55 27.33
CA TYR A 14 -17.27 -39.49 26.53
C TYR A 14 -18.44 -40.32 27.09
N LYS A 15 -18.25 -41.09 28.17
CA LYS A 15 -19.28 -41.96 28.78
C LYS A 15 -20.60 -41.23 29.06
N VAL A 16 -20.50 -39.97 29.50
CA VAL A 16 -21.64 -39.10 29.87
C VAL A 16 -22.68 -38.99 28.75
N ILE A 17 -22.28 -39.13 27.49
CA ILE A 17 -23.21 -38.97 26.36
C ILE A 17 -23.93 -40.26 25.97
N GLN A 18 -23.51 -41.44 26.47
CA GLN A 18 -24.06 -42.72 25.99
C GLN A 18 -25.57 -42.82 26.16
N ASP A 19 -26.08 -42.23 27.25
CA ASP A 19 -27.50 -42.23 27.58
C ASP A 19 -28.28 -41.07 26.92
N HIS A 20 -27.59 -40.20 26.16
CA HIS A 20 -28.23 -39.09 25.46
C HIS A 20 -29.06 -39.62 24.26
N PRO A 21 -30.27 -39.08 23.99
CA PRO A 21 -31.12 -39.54 22.87
C PRO A 21 -30.44 -39.50 21.50
N GLU A 22 -29.43 -38.63 21.36
CA GLU A 22 -28.69 -38.43 20.13
C GLU A 22 -27.34 -39.17 20.10
N ALA A 23 -26.98 -39.94 21.12
CA ALA A 23 -25.70 -40.65 21.18
C ALA A 23 -25.41 -41.49 19.93
N GLY A 24 -26.46 -42.15 19.39
CA GLY A 24 -26.37 -42.99 18.19
C GLY A 24 -26.09 -42.25 16.89
N ARG A 25 -26.17 -40.91 16.87
CA ARG A 25 -25.80 -40.08 15.71
C ARG A 25 -24.51 -39.30 15.90
N LEU A 26 -23.90 -39.35 17.08
CA LEU A 26 -22.71 -38.56 17.41
C LEU A 26 -21.45 -39.41 17.37
N ALA A 27 -20.35 -38.81 16.93
CA ALA A 27 -19.07 -39.49 16.79
C ALA A 27 -17.88 -38.60 17.17
N ILE A 28 -16.78 -39.24 17.58
CA ILE A 28 -15.46 -38.59 17.72
C ILE A 28 -14.53 -39.05 16.61
N GLU A 29 -13.62 -38.17 16.22
CA GLU A 29 -12.64 -38.44 15.17
C GLU A 29 -11.25 -38.70 15.77
N LEU A 30 -10.61 -39.81 15.41
CA LEU A 30 -9.20 -40.06 15.66
C LEU A 30 -8.39 -39.80 14.39
N ARG A 31 -7.40 -38.91 14.45
CA ARG A 31 -6.54 -38.54 13.30
C ARG A 31 -5.13 -39.05 13.45
N PHE A 32 -4.53 -39.42 12.32
CA PHE A 32 -3.18 -39.97 12.26
C PHE A 32 -2.30 -39.23 11.23
N TYR A 33 -1.16 -38.68 11.66
CA TYR A 33 -0.21 -37.90 10.84
C TYR A 33 1.07 -38.70 10.51
N PRO A 34 1.88 -38.35 9.48
CA PRO A 34 1.82 -37.15 8.62
C PRO A 34 0.83 -37.23 7.45
N VAL A 35 0.56 -38.45 6.92
CA VAL A 35 -0.50 -38.65 5.93
C VAL A 35 -1.82 -38.83 6.67
N ILE A 36 -2.62 -37.76 6.67
CA ILE A 36 -3.85 -37.64 7.45
C ILE A 36 -4.84 -38.73 7.03
N LYS A 37 -5.10 -39.64 7.96
CA LYS A 37 -6.20 -40.60 7.91
C LYS A 37 -7.02 -40.47 9.17
N SER A 38 -8.33 -40.60 9.04
CA SER A 38 -9.27 -40.49 10.15
C SER A 38 -9.89 -41.85 10.48
N GLU A 39 -10.23 -42.07 11.74
CA GLU A 39 -11.04 -43.20 12.19
C GLU A 39 -12.16 -42.62 13.05
N TRP A 40 -13.41 -43.01 12.77
CA TRP A 40 -14.59 -42.42 13.39
C TRP A 40 -15.20 -43.39 14.40
N VAL A 41 -15.45 -42.92 15.62
CA VAL A 41 -16.01 -43.74 16.71
C VAL A 41 -17.36 -43.19 17.13
N LEU A 42 -18.41 -43.97 16.96
CA LEU A 42 -19.75 -43.63 17.43
C LEU A 42 -19.83 -43.67 18.96
N LEU A 43 -20.60 -42.76 19.54
CA LEU A 43 -20.62 -42.55 20.97
C LEU A 43 -21.64 -43.41 21.74
N ASN A 44 -22.62 -44.01 21.08
CA ASN A 44 -23.62 -44.88 21.73
C ASN A 44 -23.01 -46.13 22.41
N ASP A 45 -21.84 -46.59 21.97
CA ASP A 45 -21.20 -47.81 22.49
C ASP A 45 -19.75 -47.56 22.96
N ILE A 46 -19.43 -46.34 23.42
CA ILE A 46 -18.03 -45.93 23.63
C ILE A 46 -17.25 -46.82 24.61
N GLU A 47 -17.90 -47.38 25.63
CA GLU A 47 -17.27 -48.33 26.57
C GLU A 47 -16.86 -49.64 25.90
N ASP A 48 -17.75 -50.21 25.07
CA ASP A 48 -17.45 -51.42 24.30
C ASP A 48 -16.40 -51.17 23.21
N LYS A 49 -16.39 -49.94 22.67
CA LYS A 49 -15.41 -49.48 21.68
C LYS A 49 -14.04 -49.19 22.27
N ALA A 50 -13.89 -49.07 23.59
CA ALA A 50 -12.59 -48.78 24.23
C ALA A 50 -11.48 -49.72 23.77
N ARG A 51 -11.78 -51.03 23.69
CA ARG A 51 -10.82 -52.05 23.23
C ARG A 51 -10.48 -51.90 21.74
N ASP A 52 -11.43 -51.49 20.92
CA ASP A 52 -11.23 -51.29 19.49
C ASP A 52 -10.43 -50.01 19.22
N ILE A 53 -10.68 -48.95 19.99
CA ILE A 53 -9.85 -47.74 20.01
C ILE A 53 -8.40 -48.11 20.34
N ASP A 54 -8.18 -48.90 21.38
CA ASP A 54 -6.84 -49.35 21.77
C ASP A 54 -6.14 -50.13 20.64
N LYS A 55 -6.86 -51.03 19.94
CA LYS A 55 -6.31 -51.75 18.77
C LYS A 55 -5.94 -50.79 17.63
N VAL A 56 -6.80 -49.82 17.33
CA VAL A 56 -6.56 -48.84 16.26
C VAL A 56 -5.36 -47.96 16.60
N LEU A 57 -5.30 -47.43 17.82
CA LEU A 57 -4.18 -46.63 18.31
C LEU A 57 -2.88 -47.44 18.32
N ALA A 58 -2.88 -48.68 18.82
CA ALA A 58 -1.69 -49.53 18.76
C ALA A 58 -1.22 -49.77 17.31
N LYS A 59 -2.13 -50.08 16.39
CA LYS A 59 -1.79 -50.30 14.98
C LYS A 59 -1.24 -49.05 14.30
N LYS A 60 -1.82 -47.87 14.54
CA LYS A 60 -1.42 -46.64 13.83
C LYS A 60 -0.26 -45.94 14.53
N ASN A 61 -0.31 -45.80 15.85
CA ASN A 61 0.67 -45.06 16.63
C ASN A 61 1.92 -45.85 16.95
N ILE A 62 1.79 -47.11 17.37
CA ILE A 62 2.95 -47.92 17.75
C ILE A 62 3.54 -48.62 16.53
N ILE A 63 2.75 -49.41 15.81
CA ILE A 63 3.26 -50.24 14.70
C ILE A 63 3.66 -49.37 13.49
N ASN A 64 2.83 -48.41 13.11
CA ASN A 64 3.09 -47.56 11.94
C ASN A 64 3.82 -46.24 12.26
N GLY A 65 4.19 -46.00 13.53
CA GLY A 65 4.94 -44.80 13.94
C GLY A 65 4.24 -43.47 13.64
N LYS A 66 2.91 -43.42 13.61
CA LYS A 66 2.14 -42.20 13.32
C LYS A 66 1.76 -41.44 14.58
N GLU A 67 1.78 -40.12 14.55
CA GLU A 67 1.16 -39.33 15.63
C GLU A 67 -0.34 -39.59 15.68
N ALA A 68 -0.89 -39.74 16.88
CA ALA A 68 -2.32 -39.96 17.10
C ALA A 68 -2.96 -38.77 17.83
N TYR A 69 -4.07 -38.30 17.27
CA TYR A 69 -4.85 -37.19 17.80
C TYR A 69 -6.32 -37.58 17.91
N VAL A 70 -7.03 -36.96 18.85
CA VAL A 70 -8.48 -37.07 19.02
C VAL A 70 -9.11 -35.69 18.83
N SER A 71 -10.21 -35.62 18.10
CA SER A 71 -11.00 -34.40 17.99
C SER A 71 -11.82 -34.21 19.26
N MET A 72 -11.69 -33.05 19.87
CA MET A 72 -12.51 -32.68 21.03
C MET A 72 -13.94 -32.32 20.65
N ALA A 73 -14.12 -31.89 19.40
CA ALA A 73 -15.45 -31.69 18.86
C ALA A 73 -16.17 -33.02 18.69
N ILE A 74 -17.41 -33.02 19.14
CA ILE A 74 -18.36 -34.08 18.84
C ILE A 74 -18.93 -33.79 17.46
N HIS A 75 -18.98 -34.80 16.58
CA HIS A 75 -19.43 -34.66 15.20
C HIS A 75 -20.78 -35.34 14.97
N ASP A 76 -21.59 -34.79 14.07
CA ASP A 76 -22.79 -35.45 13.54
C ASP A 76 -22.37 -36.47 12.47
N PHE A 77 -22.51 -37.76 12.79
CA PHE A 77 -22.09 -38.85 11.91
C PHE A 77 -22.91 -38.93 10.62
N GLY A 78 -24.16 -38.47 10.63
CA GLY A 78 -24.98 -38.33 9.42
C GLY A 78 -24.38 -37.30 8.47
N ALA A 79 -23.90 -36.17 9.00
CA ALA A 79 -23.21 -35.16 8.21
C ALA A 79 -21.83 -35.66 7.69
N VAL A 80 -21.11 -36.43 8.49
CA VAL A 80 -19.85 -37.08 8.07
C VAL A 80 -20.09 -38.03 6.89
N LYS A 81 -21.15 -38.85 6.93
CA LYS A 81 -21.53 -39.73 5.81
C LYS A 81 -21.86 -38.95 4.53
N LYS A 82 -22.63 -37.86 4.63
CA LYS A 82 -22.92 -36.98 3.49
C LYS A 82 -21.65 -36.37 2.90
N LYS A 83 -20.63 -36.07 3.71
CA LYS A 83 -19.33 -35.60 3.22
C LYS A 83 -18.59 -36.69 2.43
N LEU A 84 -18.66 -37.94 2.87
CA LEU A 84 -18.11 -39.08 2.12
C LEU A 84 -18.76 -39.22 0.74
N GLU A 85 -20.09 -39.15 0.68
CA GLU A 85 -20.85 -39.26 -0.58
C GLU A 85 -20.39 -38.19 -1.58
N LYS A 86 -20.30 -36.93 -1.14
CA LYS A 86 -19.79 -35.84 -1.97
C LYS A 86 -18.34 -36.04 -2.43
N LEU A 87 -17.48 -36.64 -1.61
CA LEU A 87 -16.10 -36.93 -2.00
C LEU A 87 -16.03 -38.04 -3.05
N ARG A 88 -16.93 -39.02 -2.98
CA ARG A 88 -17.05 -40.07 -3.99
C ARG A 88 -17.60 -39.54 -5.30
N GLU A 89 -18.62 -38.66 -5.27
CA GLU A 89 -19.18 -38.01 -6.46
C GLU A 89 -18.15 -37.15 -7.20
N LYS A 90 -17.25 -36.48 -6.46
CA LYS A 90 -16.19 -35.65 -7.04
C LYS A 90 -15.00 -36.45 -7.60
N ALA A 91 -14.93 -37.73 -7.31
CA ALA A 91 -13.86 -38.60 -7.81
C ALA A 91 -14.41 -39.46 -8.96
N GLU A 92 -13.62 -39.65 -10.01
CA GLU A 92 -14.02 -40.47 -11.15
C GLU A 92 -13.33 -41.85 -11.16
N GLY A 93 -13.98 -42.85 -11.75
CA GLY A 93 -13.41 -44.17 -12.02
C GLY A 93 -13.03 -44.97 -10.77
N GLU A 94 -11.89 -45.68 -10.83
CA GLU A 94 -11.38 -46.49 -9.70
C GLU A 94 -11.08 -45.68 -8.44
N ARG A 95 -10.82 -44.37 -8.59
CA ARG A 95 -10.46 -43.50 -7.47
C ARG A 95 -11.64 -43.28 -6.52
N ALA A 96 -12.87 -43.20 -7.04
CA ALA A 96 -14.09 -43.09 -6.22
C ALA A 96 -14.31 -44.33 -5.33
N ARG A 97 -14.03 -45.52 -5.88
CA ARG A 97 -14.20 -46.81 -5.16
C ARG A 97 -13.20 -46.98 -4.01
N ARG A 98 -12.05 -46.32 -4.09
CA ARG A 98 -11.00 -46.36 -3.06
C ARG A 98 -11.17 -45.30 -1.96
N ILE A 99 -12.15 -44.39 -2.07
CA ILE A 99 -12.43 -43.37 -1.04
C ILE A 99 -13.38 -43.96 0.02
N GLY A 100 -12.88 -44.08 1.24
CA GLY A 100 -13.61 -44.55 2.41
C GLY A 100 -13.76 -43.47 3.50
N LEU A 101 -14.39 -43.82 4.62
CA LEU A 101 -14.56 -42.91 5.78
C LEU A 101 -13.22 -42.41 6.32
N GLU A 102 -12.16 -43.20 6.14
CA GLU A 102 -10.81 -42.83 6.55
C GLU A 102 -10.21 -41.64 5.79
N ASN A 103 -10.85 -41.24 4.68
CA ASN A 103 -10.51 -40.05 3.90
C ASN A 103 -11.34 -38.82 4.30
N VAL A 104 -12.33 -38.96 5.18
CA VAL A 104 -13.18 -37.87 5.64
C VAL A 104 -12.59 -37.25 6.89
N GLN A 105 -12.27 -35.96 6.82
CA GLN A 105 -11.76 -35.19 7.94
C GLN A 105 -12.83 -34.22 8.44
N GLY A 106 -12.96 -34.06 9.75
CA GLY A 106 -13.66 -32.92 10.34
C GLY A 106 -12.90 -31.63 10.03
N GLU A 107 -13.57 -30.55 9.64
CA GLU A 107 -12.91 -29.25 9.48
C GLU A 107 -13.58 -28.27 10.46
N ALA A 108 -12.82 -27.39 11.12
CA ALA A 108 -13.35 -26.13 11.63
C ALA A 108 -12.50 -25.00 11.08
N LYS A 109 -12.98 -24.37 10.01
CA LYS A 109 -12.47 -23.08 9.58
C LYS A 109 -13.54 -22.03 9.88
N GLY A 110 -13.41 -21.36 11.02
CA GLY A 110 -14.03 -20.05 11.34
C GLY A 110 -15.56 -19.90 11.27
N LYS A 111 -16.29 -20.93 10.85
CA LYS A 111 -17.75 -21.06 10.87
C LYS A 111 -18.05 -22.51 11.27
N VAL A 112 -19.07 -22.72 12.11
CA VAL A 112 -19.55 -24.05 12.51
C VAL A 112 -19.67 -24.92 11.25
N HIS A 113 -18.77 -25.88 11.12
CA HIS A 113 -18.71 -26.74 9.94
C HIS A 113 -19.86 -27.75 10.03
N PRO A 114 -20.48 -28.15 8.91
CA PRO A 114 -21.64 -29.03 8.92
C PRO A 114 -21.45 -30.39 9.60
N THR A 115 -20.20 -30.82 9.83
CA THR A 115 -19.91 -32.08 10.54
C THR A 115 -19.78 -31.91 12.05
N VAL A 116 -19.51 -30.70 12.55
CA VAL A 116 -19.32 -30.42 13.99
C VAL A 116 -20.68 -30.19 14.63
N SER A 117 -20.96 -30.91 15.71
CA SER A 117 -22.19 -30.72 16.49
C SER A 117 -22.13 -29.42 17.30
N ASN A 118 -23.27 -29.02 17.89
CA ASN A 118 -23.35 -27.84 18.74
C ASN A 118 -22.86 -28.07 20.18
N TYR A 119 -22.29 -29.25 20.47
CA TYR A 119 -21.96 -29.66 21.84
C TYR A 119 -20.49 -30.03 22.02
N THR A 120 -20.01 -29.87 23.24
CA THR A 120 -18.72 -30.38 23.73
C THR A 120 -18.89 -31.00 25.12
N LEU A 121 -17.94 -31.84 25.51
CA LEU A 121 -17.84 -32.43 26.85
C LEU A 121 -16.52 -32.15 27.54
N ALA A 122 -15.55 -31.58 26.82
CA ALA A 122 -14.22 -31.39 27.37
C ALA A 122 -13.59 -30.11 26.86
N LEU A 123 -12.91 -29.43 27.78
CA LEU A 123 -11.99 -28.34 27.50
C LEU A 123 -10.59 -28.87 27.76
N VAL A 124 -9.77 -28.91 26.71
CA VAL A 124 -8.40 -29.41 26.78
C VAL A 124 -7.43 -28.26 26.58
N VAL A 125 -6.49 -28.11 27.50
CA VAL A 125 -5.47 -27.07 27.49
C VAL A 125 -4.11 -27.71 27.29
N ASP A 126 -3.45 -27.39 26.18
CA ASP A 126 -2.09 -27.83 25.89
C ASP A 126 -1.09 -26.79 26.40
N ILE A 127 -0.12 -27.22 27.20
CA ILE A 127 0.95 -26.39 27.75
C ILE A 127 2.28 -27.01 27.34
N ASP A 128 3.07 -26.28 26.56
CA ASP A 128 4.36 -26.71 26.07
C ASP A 128 5.51 -26.24 26.97
N ILE A 129 6.54 -27.08 27.09
CA ILE A 129 7.86 -26.66 27.58
C ILE A 129 8.58 -26.07 26.36
N GLU A 130 8.76 -24.75 26.35
CA GLU A 130 9.16 -24.00 25.14
C GLU A 130 10.43 -24.55 24.50
N GLU A 131 11.45 -24.83 25.31
CA GLU A 131 12.75 -25.31 24.87
C GLU A 131 12.65 -26.65 24.13
N VAL A 132 11.87 -27.59 24.68
CA VAL A 132 11.66 -28.93 24.12
C VAL A 132 10.78 -28.86 22.88
N HIS A 133 9.75 -28.01 22.89
CA HIS A 133 8.85 -27.84 21.76
C HIS A 133 9.56 -27.21 20.55
N LYS A 134 10.37 -26.16 20.77
CA LYS A 134 11.09 -25.43 19.72
C LYS A 134 12.22 -26.28 19.11
N SER A 135 13.05 -26.90 19.94
CA SER A 135 14.16 -27.73 19.47
C SER A 135 13.71 -29.05 18.87
N ARG A 136 12.59 -29.60 19.36
CA ARG A 136 12.16 -30.99 19.15
C ARG A 136 13.23 -32.00 19.54
N VAL A 137 14.21 -31.61 20.34
CA VAL A 137 15.27 -32.46 20.87
C VAL A 137 14.97 -32.76 22.32
N VAL A 138 15.06 -34.03 22.71
CA VAL A 138 14.89 -34.48 24.09
C VAL A 138 16.16 -35.21 24.51
N GLU A 139 16.90 -34.61 25.44
CA GLU A 139 18.10 -35.21 26.02
C GLU A 139 17.74 -36.33 27.01
N ASP A 140 16.82 -36.04 27.93
CA ASP A 140 16.32 -36.98 28.94
C ASP A 140 14.80 -36.84 29.10
N VAL A 141 14.09 -37.94 28.84
CA VAL A 141 12.63 -38.01 28.94
C VAL A 141 12.16 -37.83 30.40
N GLU A 142 12.91 -38.33 31.39
CA GLU A 142 12.52 -38.22 32.80
C GLU A 142 12.69 -36.78 33.29
N ALA A 143 13.78 -36.10 32.92
CA ALA A 143 13.96 -34.69 33.24
C ALA A 143 12.85 -33.81 32.66
N VAL A 144 12.43 -34.08 31.42
CA VAL A 144 11.31 -33.36 30.78
C VAL A 144 9.98 -33.69 31.46
N PHE A 145 9.76 -34.93 31.90
CA PHE A 145 8.58 -35.33 32.66
C PHE A 145 8.49 -34.63 34.03
N GLU A 146 9.59 -34.58 34.78
CA GLU A 146 9.66 -33.87 36.06
C GLU A 146 9.49 -32.36 35.89
N ARG A 147 10.01 -31.79 34.79
CA ARG A 147 9.72 -30.39 34.44
C ARG A 147 8.22 -30.20 34.18
N ALA A 148 7.58 -31.04 33.38
CA ALA A 148 6.14 -30.96 33.16
C ALA A 148 5.32 -31.03 34.46
N LYS A 149 5.71 -31.90 35.41
CA LYS A 149 5.09 -31.93 36.74
C LYS A 149 5.21 -30.60 37.50
N LYS A 150 6.37 -29.93 37.43
CA LYS A 150 6.52 -28.60 38.05
C LYS A 150 5.54 -27.58 37.48
N GLY A 151 5.29 -27.62 36.16
CA GLY A 151 4.26 -26.79 35.53
C GLY A 151 2.87 -27.04 36.13
N TRP A 152 2.48 -28.31 36.31
CA TRP A 152 1.22 -28.66 36.96
C TRP A 152 1.18 -28.22 38.43
N LEU A 153 2.24 -28.46 39.20
CA LEU A 153 2.33 -28.08 40.61
C LEU A 153 2.23 -26.56 40.84
N ALA A 154 2.60 -25.75 39.85
CA ALA A 154 2.42 -24.29 39.91
C ALA A 154 0.94 -23.89 39.73
N LEU A 155 0.21 -24.59 38.86
CA LEU A 155 -1.20 -24.29 38.57
C LEU A 155 -2.16 -24.88 39.61
N ARG A 156 -1.81 -26.04 40.16
CA ARG A 156 -2.69 -26.83 41.03
C ARG A 156 -3.29 -26.05 42.21
N PRO A 157 -2.52 -25.26 43.00
CA PRO A 157 -3.09 -24.55 44.15
C PRO A 157 -4.21 -23.58 43.76
N VAL A 158 -4.09 -22.91 42.60
CA VAL A 158 -5.12 -21.99 42.12
C VAL A 158 -6.39 -22.75 41.72
N PHE A 159 -6.25 -23.89 41.04
CA PHE A 159 -7.41 -24.72 40.69
C PHE A 159 -8.08 -25.35 41.91
N GLU A 160 -7.32 -25.70 42.95
CA GLU A 160 -7.84 -26.14 44.25
C GLU A 160 -8.60 -25.01 44.96
N GLU A 161 -8.04 -23.80 45.00
CA GLU A 161 -8.68 -22.59 45.58
C GLU A 161 -10.01 -22.26 44.90
N LEU A 162 -10.04 -22.34 43.56
CA LEU A 162 -11.25 -22.09 42.77
C LEU A 162 -12.23 -23.27 42.81
N GLY A 163 -11.84 -24.44 43.34
CA GLY A 163 -12.68 -25.64 43.36
C GLY A 163 -13.05 -26.14 41.96
N VAL A 164 -12.15 -25.97 40.98
CA VAL A 164 -12.35 -26.38 39.57
C VAL A 164 -11.15 -27.21 39.10
N LEU A 165 -10.95 -28.37 39.72
CA LEU A 165 -9.88 -29.28 39.34
C LEU A 165 -10.16 -29.98 38.00
N PRO A 166 -9.13 -30.19 37.16
CA PRO A 166 -9.27 -30.97 35.93
C PRO A 166 -9.41 -32.46 36.25
N ARG A 167 -10.16 -33.17 35.41
CA ARG A 167 -10.33 -34.62 35.55
C ARG A 167 -9.02 -35.37 35.28
N TYR A 168 -8.27 -34.95 34.26
CA TYR A 168 -6.97 -35.54 33.93
C TYR A 168 -5.91 -34.49 33.64
N VAL A 169 -4.67 -34.80 34.04
CA VAL A 169 -3.47 -34.08 33.62
C VAL A 169 -2.48 -35.09 33.04
N PHE A 170 -2.11 -34.90 31.78
CA PHE A 170 -1.21 -35.80 31.06
C PHE A 170 0.10 -35.12 30.70
N PHE A 171 1.19 -35.89 30.71
CA PHE A 171 2.43 -35.56 30.02
C PHE A 171 2.33 -35.96 28.56
N THR A 172 2.67 -35.05 27.64
CA THR A 172 2.57 -35.27 26.18
C THR A 172 3.92 -35.49 25.49
N GLY A 173 5.01 -35.49 26.25
CA GLY A 173 6.38 -35.70 25.78
C GLY A 173 7.25 -34.44 25.76
N GLY A 174 6.67 -33.25 25.58
CA GLY A 174 7.41 -31.98 25.69
C GLY A 174 6.57 -30.88 26.31
N GLY A 175 5.61 -31.27 27.14
CA GLY A 175 4.61 -30.41 27.73
C GLY A 175 3.62 -31.24 28.54
N LEU A 176 2.56 -30.59 29.00
CA LEU A 176 1.43 -31.20 29.67
C LEU A 176 0.12 -30.82 29.00
N GLN A 177 -0.91 -31.61 29.26
CA GLN A 177 -2.23 -31.42 28.71
C GLN A 177 -3.25 -31.61 29.82
N ILE A 178 -4.06 -30.57 30.06
CA ILE A 178 -5.04 -30.51 31.13
C ILE A 178 -6.43 -30.72 30.55
N TRP A 179 -7.19 -31.67 31.09
CA TRP A 179 -8.53 -32.04 30.61
C TRP A 179 -9.56 -31.70 31.68
N PHE A 180 -10.37 -30.68 31.43
CA PHE A 180 -11.63 -30.46 32.13
C PHE A 180 -12.72 -31.23 31.41
N VAL A 181 -13.53 -31.98 32.15
CA VAL A 181 -14.58 -32.83 31.59
C VAL A 181 -15.90 -32.48 32.26
N ALA A 182 -16.88 -32.12 31.44
CA ALA A 182 -18.21 -31.74 31.87
C ALA A 182 -19.01 -32.95 32.39
N PRO A 183 -19.92 -32.74 33.35
CA PRO A 183 -20.86 -33.76 33.80
C PRO A 183 -22.03 -33.97 32.82
N GLU A 184 -22.24 -33.05 31.88
CA GLU A 184 -23.29 -33.08 30.85
C GLU A 184 -22.82 -32.35 29.58
N LEU A 185 -23.58 -32.44 28.49
CA LEU A 185 -23.25 -31.74 27.24
C LEU A 185 -23.35 -30.22 27.42
N GLU A 186 -22.29 -29.51 27.08
CA GLU A 186 -22.28 -28.05 27.07
C GLU A 186 -22.25 -27.51 25.64
N ASP A 187 -22.74 -26.28 25.46
CA ASP A 187 -22.70 -25.59 24.17
C ASP A 187 -21.24 -25.42 23.70
N ILE A 188 -20.98 -25.72 22.43
CA ILE A 188 -19.65 -25.58 21.81
C ILE A 188 -19.10 -24.14 21.90
N ALA A 189 -19.94 -23.13 22.10
CA ALA A 189 -19.55 -21.74 22.33
C ALA A 189 -18.67 -21.55 23.57
N VAL A 190 -18.69 -22.47 24.54
CA VAL A 190 -17.79 -22.45 25.70
C VAL A 190 -16.32 -22.52 25.27
N ILE A 191 -16.01 -23.22 24.17
CA ILE A 191 -14.65 -23.28 23.61
C ILE A 191 -14.19 -21.91 23.10
N ASP A 192 -15.09 -21.15 22.45
CA ASP A 192 -14.75 -19.80 21.97
C ASP A 192 -14.44 -18.86 23.15
N ARG A 193 -15.18 -18.99 24.25
CA ARG A 193 -14.96 -18.21 25.47
C ARG A 193 -13.64 -18.58 26.15
N ALA A 194 -13.28 -19.86 26.17
CA ALA A 194 -12.02 -20.35 26.71
C ALA A 194 -10.79 -19.71 26.05
N SER A 195 -10.86 -19.42 24.75
CA SER A 195 -9.76 -18.79 23.98
C SER A 195 -9.29 -17.45 24.54
N GLY A 196 -10.20 -16.62 25.08
CA GLY A 196 -9.84 -15.31 25.65
C GLY A 196 -9.34 -15.41 27.09
N ILE A 197 -9.80 -16.42 27.84
CA ILE A 197 -9.58 -16.48 29.28
C ILE A 197 -8.33 -17.32 29.60
N VAL A 198 -8.30 -18.55 29.10
CA VAL A 198 -7.38 -19.59 29.58
C VAL A 198 -5.90 -19.26 29.32
N PRO A 199 -5.47 -18.83 28.12
CA PRO A 199 -4.06 -18.50 27.89
C PRO A 199 -3.56 -17.37 28.79
N GLY A 200 -4.36 -16.32 28.97
CA GLY A 200 -3.98 -15.16 29.79
C GLY A 200 -3.78 -15.54 31.26
N VAL A 201 -4.73 -16.29 31.83
CA VAL A 201 -4.64 -16.73 33.23
C VAL A 201 -3.49 -17.71 33.44
N LEU A 202 -3.40 -18.75 32.60
CA LEU A 202 -2.43 -19.80 32.83
C LEU A 202 -0.99 -19.38 32.55
N ASN A 203 -0.74 -18.56 31.51
CA ASN A 203 0.62 -18.03 31.27
C ASN A 203 1.08 -17.12 32.43
N ALA A 204 0.17 -16.43 33.12
CA ALA A 204 0.52 -15.61 34.29
C ALA A 204 0.87 -16.46 35.54
N LEU A 205 0.41 -17.71 35.60
CA LEU A 205 0.62 -18.61 36.73
C LEU A 205 1.75 -19.62 36.50
N LEU A 206 2.10 -19.88 35.24
CA LEU A 206 3.13 -20.84 34.89
C LEU A 206 4.54 -20.31 35.16
N PRO A 207 5.49 -21.19 35.55
CA PRO A 207 6.90 -20.83 35.65
C PRO A 207 7.52 -20.43 34.30
N GLU A 208 8.67 -19.76 34.33
CA GLU A 208 9.42 -19.43 33.12
C GLU A 208 9.77 -20.69 32.29
N GLY A 209 9.63 -20.57 30.96
CA GLY A 209 9.89 -21.65 30.01
C GLY A 209 8.71 -22.59 29.73
N PHE A 210 7.52 -22.27 30.23
CA PHE A 210 6.25 -22.87 29.82
C PHE A 210 5.41 -21.89 29.02
N VAL A 211 4.65 -22.40 28.06
CA VAL A 211 3.71 -21.61 27.27
C VAL A 211 2.43 -22.38 27.03
N VAL A 212 1.28 -21.72 27.20
CA VAL A 212 -0.03 -22.27 26.82
C VAL A 212 -0.24 -22.08 25.32
N ASP A 213 -0.58 -23.14 24.61
CA ASP A 213 -0.90 -23.08 23.18
C ASP A 213 -2.28 -22.40 22.97
N ASN A 214 -2.31 -21.28 22.24
CA ASN A 214 -3.54 -20.49 22.03
C ASN A 214 -4.39 -20.99 20.85
N ILE A 215 -4.73 -22.27 20.83
CA ILE A 215 -5.52 -22.86 19.74
C ILE A 215 -6.78 -23.49 20.30
N PHE A 216 -7.72 -22.62 20.68
CA PHE A 216 -9.08 -22.99 21.03
C PHE A 216 -9.96 -22.83 19.79
N ASP A 217 -10.16 -23.91 19.05
CA ASP A 217 -11.06 -23.94 17.89
C ASP A 217 -12.16 -24.99 18.09
N ARG A 218 -13.35 -24.76 17.50
CA ARG A 218 -14.52 -25.64 17.66
C ARG A 218 -14.36 -27.04 17.04
N ALA A 219 -13.28 -27.35 16.30
CA ALA A 219 -12.90 -28.71 15.89
C ALA A 219 -11.50 -29.10 16.35
N ARG A 220 -11.06 -28.57 17.50
CA ARG A 220 -9.72 -28.76 18.03
C ARG A 220 -9.39 -30.25 18.07
N ILE A 221 -8.23 -30.58 17.52
CA ILE A 221 -7.64 -31.89 17.66
C ILE A 221 -6.51 -31.80 18.67
N VAL A 222 -6.51 -32.73 19.62
CA VAL A 222 -5.50 -32.79 20.67
C VAL A 222 -4.84 -34.15 20.64
N ARG A 223 -3.63 -34.27 21.20
CA ARG A 223 -2.95 -35.58 21.23
C ARG A 223 -3.82 -36.59 21.98
N ALA A 224 -3.95 -37.79 21.42
CA ALA A 224 -4.66 -38.86 22.09
C ALA A 224 -3.91 -39.24 23.41
N PRO A 225 -4.60 -39.33 24.57
CA PRO A 225 -3.96 -39.59 25.85
C PRO A 225 -3.12 -40.88 25.85
N LEU A 226 -2.00 -40.87 26.57
CA LEU A 226 -1.13 -42.04 26.80
C LEU A 226 -0.52 -42.66 25.52
N THR A 227 -0.57 -41.96 24.37
CA THR A 227 0.06 -42.40 23.11
C THR A 227 1.52 -41.98 23.00
N VAL A 228 2.27 -42.58 22.07
CA VAL A 228 3.67 -42.27 21.79
C VAL A 228 3.75 -41.06 20.86
N ASN A 229 4.57 -40.08 21.23
CA ASN A 229 4.89 -38.92 20.42
C ASN A 229 6.24 -39.11 19.73
N HIS A 230 6.20 -39.33 18.43
CA HIS A 230 7.29 -39.53 17.49
C HIS A 230 7.82 -38.23 16.88
N LYS A 231 7.33 -37.05 17.31
CA LYS A 231 7.80 -35.75 16.77
C LYS A 231 9.20 -35.36 17.23
N TYR A 232 9.75 -36.05 18.23
CA TYR A 232 11.02 -35.71 18.88
C TYR A 232 12.21 -36.51 18.35
N LYS A 233 13.40 -35.98 18.60
CA LYS A 233 14.68 -36.61 18.27
C LYS A 233 15.59 -36.61 19.49
N ALA A 234 16.47 -37.59 19.57
CA ALA A 234 17.61 -37.56 20.49
C ALA A 234 18.68 -36.56 20.00
N PRO A 235 19.64 -36.13 20.84
CA PRO A 235 20.68 -35.16 20.45
C PRO A 235 21.52 -35.57 19.25
N ASN A 236 21.64 -36.88 18.98
CA ASN A 236 22.33 -37.44 17.82
C ASN A 236 21.48 -37.41 16.53
N GLY A 237 20.27 -36.84 16.56
CA GLY A 237 19.35 -36.73 15.42
C GLY A 237 18.48 -37.97 15.17
N ALA A 238 18.64 -39.06 15.92
CA ALA A 238 17.78 -40.24 15.81
C ALA A 238 16.35 -39.94 16.27
N GLY A 239 15.35 -40.48 15.58
CA GLY A 239 13.95 -40.34 16.00
C GLY A 239 13.72 -40.95 17.38
N LEU A 240 13.01 -40.23 18.24
CA LEU A 240 12.72 -40.64 19.61
C LEU A 240 11.20 -40.60 19.85
N GLY A 241 10.61 -41.77 20.09
CA GLY A 241 9.22 -41.89 20.51
C GLY A 241 9.08 -41.69 22.01
N VAL A 242 8.43 -40.60 22.43
CA VAL A 242 8.20 -40.30 23.85
C VAL A 242 6.78 -40.71 24.25
N LYS A 243 6.66 -41.69 25.16
CA LYS A 243 5.36 -42.18 25.64
C LYS A 243 4.70 -41.16 26.58
N GLY A 244 3.46 -40.78 26.28
CA GLY A 244 2.65 -39.96 27.18
C GLY A 244 2.34 -40.67 28.50
N ARG A 245 2.18 -39.90 29.59
CA ARG A 245 2.01 -40.44 30.96
C ARG A 245 0.91 -39.67 31.70
N LEU A 246 0.25 -40.32 32.64
CA LEU A 246 -0.64 -39.64 33.58
C LEU A 246 0.19 -38.93 34.65
N ILE A 247 -0.09 -37.65 34.90
CA ILE A 247 0.48 -36.88 36.01
C ILE A 247 -0.50 -36.91 37.18
N GLU A 248 -1.76 -36.57 36.93
CA GLU A 248 -2.81 -36.52 37.97
C GLU A 248 -4.16 -36.93 37.40
N PHE A 249 -4.96 -37.62 38.22
CA PHE A 249 -6.36 -37.93 37.97
C PHE A 249 -7.17 -37.47 39.17
N ASN A 250 -8.22 -36.69 38.91
CA ASN A 250 -9.19 -36.26 39.91
C ASN A 250 -10.55 -36.82 39.50
N ASP A 251 -11.24 -37.53 40.41
CA ASP A 251 -12.57 -38.04 40.12
C ASP A 251 -13.64 -36.96 40.30
N VAL A 252 -13.48 -35.88 39.55
CA VAL A 252 -14.39 -34.76 39.48
C VAL A 252 -14.75 -34.49 38.03
N ARG A 253 -15.98 -34.06 37.81
CA ARG A 253 -16.45 -33.47 36.55
C ARG A 253 -16.98 -32.10 36.90
N VAL A 254 -16.57 -31.10 36.13
CA VAL A 254 -16.84 -29.69 36.42
C VAL A 254 -17.43 -29.06 35.18
N SER A 255 -18.42 -28.18 35.36
CA SER A 255 -18.94 -27.44 34.22
C SER A 255 -17.82 -26.58 33.64
N LEU A 256 -17.61 -26.69 32.33
CA LEU A 256 -16.62 -25.91 31.59
C LEU A 256 -16.94 -24.42 31.71
N SER A 257 -18.22 -24.05 31.65
CA SER A 257 -18.68 -22.68 31.89
C SER A 257 -18.29 -22.18 33.27
N GLU A 258 -18.49 -23.00 34.30
CA GLU A 258 -18.08 -22.67 35.69
C GLU A 258 -16.56 -22.51 35.81
N VAL A 259 -15.77 -23.38 35.17
CA VAL A 259 -14.30 -23.24 35.13
C VAL A 259 -13.91 -21.86 34.57
N LEU A 260 -14.52 -21.45 33.45
CA LEU A 260 -14.23 -20.17 32.82
C LEU A 260 -14.68 -18.98 33.67
N ASP A 261 -15.86 -19.04 34.28
CA ASP A 261 -16.36 -18.00 35.18
C ASP A 261 -15.39 -17.75 36.34
N LYS A 262 -14.89 -18.82 36.96
CA LYS A 262 -13.98 -18.72 38.09
C LYS A 262 -12.59 -18.24 37.68
N LEU A 263 -12.07 -18.67 36.54
CA LEU A 263 -10.79 -18.17 36.01
C LEU A 263 -10.87 -16.69 35.63
N GLU A 264 -11.97 -16.25 35.04
CA GLU A 264 -12.20 -14.84 34.69
C GLU A 264 -12.31 -13.96 35.94
N ALA A 265 -13.06 -14.41 36.96
CA ALA A 265 -13.15 -13.73 38.24
C ALA A 265 -11.77 -13.62 38.93
N TYR A 266 -11.01 -14.72 38.94
CA TYR A 266 -9.64 -14.76 39.47
C TYR A 266 -8.72 -13.77 38.74
N ALA A 267 -8.78 -13.73 37.41
CA ALA A 267 -7.97 -12.81 36.62
C ALA A 267 -8.26 -11.35 36.96
N LYS A 268 -9.54 -11.01 37.09
CA LYS A 268 -9.98 -9.66 37.48
C LYS A 268 -9.49 -9.30 38.88
N GLU A 269 -9.57 -10.22 39.84
CA GLU A 269 -9.10 -10.00 41.20
C GLU A 269 -7.57 -9.80 41.27
N LYS A 270 -6.81 -10.60 40.53
CA LYS A 270 -5.33 -10.56 40.53
C LYS A 270 -4.74 -9.55 39.55
N GLY A 271 -5.57 -8.79 38.84
CA GLY A 271 -5.13 -7.84 37.81
C GLY A 271 -4.40 -8.49 36.64
N ILE A 272 -4.66 -9.77 36.37
CA ILE A 272 -4.10 -10.50 35.23
C ILE A 272 -4.81 -9.98 33.99
N GLN A 273 -4.03 -9.47 33.03
CA GLN A 273 -4.56 -9.13 31.73
C GLN A 273 -4.99 -10.42 31.03
N LEU A 274 -6.30 -10.64 31.01
CA LEU A 274 -6.87 -11.62 30.11
C LEU A 274 -6.51 -11.20 28.68
N GLY A 275 -6.24 -12.20 27.84
CA GLY A 275 -6.34 -11.95 26.42
C GLY A 275 -7.73 -11.38 26.21
N GLY A 276 -7.84 -10.18 25.63
CA GLY A 276 -9.06 -9.93 24.87
C GLY A 276 -9.25 -11.18 24.01
N GLN A 277 -10.50 -11.64 23.79
CA GLN A 277 -10.80 -12.49 22.65
C GLN A 277 -9.80 -12.14 21.55
N GLU A 278 -9.06 -13.12 21.02
CA GLU A 278 -8.29 -12.85 19.83
C GLU A 278 -9.22 -12.10 18.88
N ARG A 279 -9.00 -10.78 18.80
CA ARG A 279 -9.09 -10.03 17.57
C ARG A 279 -8.27 -10.91 16.65
N ALA A 280 -8.97 -11.73 15.88
CA ALA A 280 -8.43 -12.61 14.87
C ALA A 280 -7.46 -11.78 14.05
N SER A 281 -6.16 -11.83 14.36
CA SER A 281 -5.21 -10.78 14.04
C SER A 281 -5.69 -9.36 14.41
N GLY A 282 -4.78 -8.56 14.95
CA GLY A 282 -4.70 -7.19 14.47
C GLY A 282 -4.43 -7.22 12.97
N VAL A 283 -5.45 -7.47 12.15
CA VAL A 283 -5.83 -6.37 11.29
C VAL A 283 -6.39 -5.41 12.34
N ARG A 284 -5.62 -4.38 12.71
CA ARG A 284 -6.33 -3.12 12.84
C ARG A 284 -7.10 -3.03 11.53
N VAL A 285 -8.37 -3.42 11.57
CA VAL A 285 -9.36 -2.70 10.81
C VAL A 285 -9.17 -1.34 11.46
N PHE A 286 -8.26 -0.53 10.88
CA PHE A 286 -8.30 0.90 11.04
C PHE A 286 -9.79 1.17 11.03
N GLY A 287 -10.34 1.64 12.15
CA GLY A 287 -11.76 1.94 12.29
C GLY A 287 -12.05 3.09 11.33
N LYS A 288 -12.05 2.75 10.04
CA LYS A 288 -12.05 3.55 8.82
C LYS A 288 -13.50 3.81 8.56
N VAL A 289 -14.06 4.72 9.34
CA VAL A 289 -15.36 5.27 9.00
C VAL A 289 -15.20 6.00 7.66
N ARG A 290 -15.72 5.41 6.60
CA ARG A 290 -15.72 5.97 5.25
C ARG A 290 -16.67 7.17 5.15
N TYR A 291 -17.76 7.15 5.91
CA TYR A 291 -18.79 8.17 5.93
C TYR A 291 -18.94 8.79 7.32
N GLU A 292 -18.68 10.08 7.44
CA GLU A 292 -18.88 10.83 8.67
C GLU A 292 -20.28 11.46 8.69
N VAL A 293 -21.17 10.85 9.46
CA VAL A 293 -22.54 11.30 9.67
C VAL A 293 -22.58 12.10 10.96
N LYS A 294 -22.90 13.40 10.83
CA LYS A 294 -23.19 14.26 11.98
C LYS A 294 -24.59 14.01 12.48
N LYS A 295 -24.80 14.11 13.80
CA LYS A 295 -26.10 13.86 14.44
C LYS A 295 -27.21 14.74 13.85
N GLU A 296 -26.91 16.00 13.55
CA GLU A 296 -27.87 16.94 12.93
C GLU A 296 -28.34 16.53 11.53
N ARG A 297 -27.66 15.59 10.87
CA ARG A 297 -27.97 15.13 9.51
C ARG A 297 -28.50 13.69 9.45
N LEU A 298 -28.81 13.09 10.60
CA LEU A 298 -29.40 11.75 10.67
C LEU A 298 -30.72 11.64 9.91
N GLU A 299 -31.57 12.66 10.00
CA GLU A 299 -32.84 12.70 9.28
C GLU A 299 -32.66 12.75 7.76
N THR A 300 -31.68 13.52 7.27
CA THR A 300 -31.32 13.54 5.84
C THR A 300 -30.86 12.16 5.36
N LEU A 301 -30.02 11.47 6.16
CA LEU A 301 -29.58 10.12 5.83
C LEU A 301 -30.76 9.13 5.82
N ALA A 302 -31.66 9.24 6.80
CA ALA A 302 -32.85 8.39 6.89
C ALA A 302 -33.75 8.54 5.66
N LEU A 303 -34.00 9.78 5.23
CA LEU A 303 -34.77 10.09 4.02
C LEU A 303 -34.14 9.45 2.79
N ASN A 304 -32.84 9.68 2.57
CA ASN A 304 -32.12 9.13 1.43
C ASN A 304 -32.16 7.59 1.43
N LEU A 305 -31.95 6.96 2.60
CA LEU A 305 -32.01 5.50 2.74
C LEU A 305 -33.40 4.98 2.43
N ALA A 306 -34.46 5.59 2.97
CA ALA A 306 -35.83 5.16 2.71
C ALA A 306 -36.21 5.32 1.23
N ASP A 307 -35.79 6.40 0.57
CA ASP A 307 -36.05 6.63 -0.86
C ASP A 307 -35.36 5.60 -1.75
N GLU A 308 -34.07 5.35 -1.52
CA GLU A 308 -33.27 4.40 -2.29
C GLU A 308 -33.67 2.94 -2.05
N LEU A 309 -34.09 2.60 -0.83
CA LEU A 309 -34.38 1.21 -0.43
C LEU A 309 -35.83 0.78 -0.62
N ALA A 310 -36.79 1.71 -0.67
CA ALA A 310 -38.21 1.37 -0.81
C ALA A 310 -38.55 0.43 -1.98
N PRO A 311 -37.97 0.58 -3.19
CA PRO A 311 -38.20 -0.35 -4.29
C PRO A 311 -37.77 -1.79 -3.96
N TRP A 312 -36.66 -1.94 -3.24
CA TRP A 312 -36.10 -3.24 -2.87
C TRP A 312 -36.92 -3.94 -1.79
N PHE A 313 -37.41 -3.19 -0.81
CA PHE A 313 -38.32 -3.73 0.19
C PHE A 313 -39.61 -4.27 -0.46
N LYS A 314 -40.23 -3.51 -1.37
CA LYS A 314 -41.43 -3.97 -2.10
C LYS A 314 -41.15 -5.24 -2.90
N LYS A 315 -40.08 -5.22 -3.69
CA LYS A 315 -39.68 -6.33 -4.56
C LYS A 315 -39.33 -7.61 -3.80
N VAL A 316 -38.64 -7.49 -2.66
CA VAL A 316 -38.33 -8.64 -1.79
C VAL A 316 -39.60 -9.26 -1.21
N LYS A 317 -40.56 -8.44 -0.76
CA LYS A 317 -41.85 -8.91 -0.25
C LYS A 317 -42.70 -9.59 -1.31
N GLU A 318 -42.81 -9.01 -2.50
CA GLU A 318 -43.54 -9.59 -3.63
C GLU A 318 -43.02 -11.00 -4.01
N ARG A 319 -41.73 -11.25 -3.79
CA ARG A 319 -41.09 -12.55 -4.04
C ARG A 319 -41.04 -13.48 -2.82
N GLY A 320 -41.72 -13.14 -1.73
CA GLY A 320 -41.76 -13.96 -0.50
C GLY A 320 -40.46 -13.96 0.31
N GLY A 321 -39.56 -13.00 0.07
CA GLY A 321 -38.33 -12.84 0.85
C GLY A 321 -38.57 -12.10 2.17
N SER A 322 -37.67 -12.31 3.13
CA SER A 322 -37.78 -11.72 4.46
C SER A 322 -37.09 -10.36 4.55
N TRP A 323 -37.85 -9.31 4.92
CA TRP A 323 -37.32 -7.98 5.21
C TRP A 323 -36.27 -7.96 6.31
N HIS A 324 -36.33 -8.89 7.27
CA HIS A 324 -35.29 -9.05 8.30
C HIS A 324 -33.91 -9.28 7.67
N HIS A 325 -33.81 -10.15 6.64
CA HIS A 325 -32.53 -10.43 5.99
C HIS A 325 -32.01 -9.25 5.16
N LEU A 326 -32.92 -8.48 4.57
CA LEU A 326 -32.60 -7.25 3.85
C LEU A 326 -32.03 -6.19 4.81
N VAL A 327 -32.71 -5.97 5.93
CA VAL A 327 -32.32 -5.01 6.98
C VAL A 327 -31.03 -5.42 7.67
N ASN A 328 -30.80 -6.72 7.88
CA ASN A 328 -29.54 -7.23 8.44
C ASN A 328 -28.34 -6.85 7.56
N ALA A 329 -28.45 -7.11 6.25
CA ALA A 329 -27.36 -6.84 5.31
C ALA A 329 -27.10 -5.34 5.11
N ILE A 330 -28.16 -4.53 5.01
CA ILE A 330 -28.03 -3.07 4.88
C ILE A 330 -27.52 -2.47 6.20
N GLY A 331 -28.05 -2.92 7.33
CA GLY A 331 -27.55 -2.56 8.66
C GLY A 331 -26.07 -2.87 8.80
N ALA A 332 -25.64 -4.05 8.35
CA ALA A 332 -24.24 -4.45 8.39
C ALA A 332 -23.35 -3.54 7.52
N TYR A 333 -23.86 -3.10 6.38
CA TYR A 333 -23.17 -2.12 5.53
C TYR A 333 -23.04 -0.75 6.22
N ILE A 334 -24.12 -0.22 6.81
CA ILE A 334 -24.13 1.09 7.49
C ILE A 334 -23.21 1.06 8.71
N VAL A 335 -23.31 0.04 9.56
CA VAL A 335 -22.50 -0.08 10.78
C VAL A 335 -21.00 -0.19 10.45
N ARG A 336 -20.63 -0.89 9.38
CA ARG A 336 -19.23 -1.03 8.95
C ARG A 336 -18.59 0.26 8.45
N ASN A 337 -19.39 1.16 7.87
CA ASN A 337 -18.86 2.25 7.06
C ASN A 337 -19.12 3.64 7.66
N THR A 338 -19.88 3.75 8.76
CA THR A 338 -20.26 5.02 9.39
C THR A 338 -19.71 5.15 10.82
N ASN A 339 -19.66 6.37 11.37
CA ASN A 339 -19.26 6.67 12.76
C ASN A 339 -20.44 6.56 13.74
N LEU A 340 -21.56 5.98 13.33
CA LEU A 340 -22.78 5.97 14.11
C LEU A 340 -22.68 4.98 15.27
N SER A 341 -23.01 5.45 16.48
CA SER A 341 -23.13 4.58 17.65
C SER A 341 -24.43 3.77 17.62
N LEU A 342 -24.55 2.79 18.52
CA LEU A 342 -25.81 2.05 18.67
C LEU A 342 -26.98 3.01 18.96
N GLU A 343 -26.77 4.02 19.80
CA GLU A 343 -27.79 5.02 20.13
C GLU A 343 -28.20 5.81 18.88
N ASP A 344 -27.24 6.19 18.03
CA ASP A 344 -27.54 6.91 16.78
C ASP A 344 -28.27 6.01 15.76
N LEU A 345 -28.08 4.69 15.81
CA LEU A 345 -28.70 3.73 14.90
C LEU A 345 -30.14 3.38 15.29
N ILE A 346 -30.41 3.12 16.57
CA ILE A 346 -31.69 2.56 17.03
C ILE A 346 -32.43 3.38 18.11
N GLY A 347 -31.87 4.54 18.49
CA GLY A 347 -32.46 5.43 19.47
C GLY A 347 -32.27 4.98 20.93
N LYS A 348 -32.72 5.81 21.86
CA LYS A 348 -32.59 5.57 23.31
C LYS A 348 -33.72 6.23 24.10
N ASP A 349 -34.27 5.47 25.05
CA ASP A 349 -35.18 5.98 26.08
C ASP A 349 -34.37 6.64 27.20
N ASN A 350 -34.71 7.88 27.54
CA ASN A 350 -34.09 8.60 28.64
C ASN A 350 -34.86 8.37 29.95
N PRO A 351 -34.17 8.45 31.11
CA PRO A 351 -34.81 8.29 32.43
C PRO A 351 -35.90 9.33 32.73
N ASP A 352 -35.91 10.46 32.01
CA ASP A 352 -36.89 11.54 32.14
C ASP A 352 -38.18 11.31 31.30
N GLY A 353 -38.30 10.15 30.65
CA GLY A 353 -39.44 9.78 29.81
C GLY A 353 -39.37 10.31 28.38
N THR A 354 -38.27 10.98 27.98
CA THR A 354 -38.05 11.40 26.59
C THR A 354 -37.40 10.28 25.75
N HIS A 355 -37.67 10.23 24.44
CA HIS A 355 -37.08 9.26 23.52
C HIS A 355 -36.26 9.97 22.44
N VAL A 356 -35.01 9.56 22.28
CA VAL A 356 -34.15 10.02 21.17
C VAL A 356 -34.30 9.05 20.01
N VAL A 357 -34.87 9.52 18.91
CA VAL A 357 -35.14 8.72 17.71
C VAL A 357 -33.85 8.37 16.99
N GLY A 358 -33.66 7.09 16.66
CA GLY A 358 -32.50 6.60 15.90
C GLY A 358 -32.67 6.63 14.39
N LEU A 359 -31.56 6.48 13.65
CA LEU A 359 -31.56 6.42 12.18
C LEU A 359 -32.56 5.40 11.63
N TRP A 360 -32.53 4.17 12.13
CA TRP A 360 -33.36 3.09 11.61
C TRP A 360 -34.83 3.23 11.98
N GLU A 361 -35.14 3.98 13.03
CA GLU A 361 -36.51 4.29 13.40
C GLU A 361 -37.14 5.26 12.40
N LEU A 362 -36.38 6.29 12.01
CA LEU A 362 -36.77 7.21 10.94
C LEU A 362 -36.90 6.47 9.60
N VAL A 363 -35.93 5.61 9.24
CA VAL A 363 -36.01 4.80 8.01
C VAL A 363 -37.25 3.91 8.03
N PHE A 364 -37.54 3.25 9.15
CA PHE A 364 -38.71 2.40 9.33
C PHE A 364 -40.01 3.18 9.13
N GLN A 365 -40.18 4.32 9.81
CA GLN A 365 -41.38 5.16 9.67
C GLN A 365 -41.61 5.58 8.21
N ARG A 366 -40.55 5.99 7.51
CA ARG A 366 -40.63 6.39 6.10
C ARG A 366 -40.93 5.23 5.15
N LEU A 367 -40.40 4.04 5.43
CA LEU A 367 -40.74 2.84 4.66
C LEU A 367 -42.19 2.42 4.87
N VAL A 368 -42.73 2.56 6.09
CA VAL A 368 -44.15 2.34 6.40
C VAL A 368 -45.04 3.33 5.64
N GLU A 369 -44.72 4.63 5.65
CA GLU A 369 -45.42 5.65 4.86
C GLU A 369 -45.48 5.32 3.36
N LYS A 370 -44.41 4.70 2.83
CA LYS A 370 -44.29 4.28 1.42
C LYS A 370 -44.94 2.92 1.12
N GLY A 371 -45.53 2.26 2.11
CA GLY A 371 -46.10 0.91 1.99
C GLY A 371 -45.05 -0.17 1.73
N ALA A 372 -43.81 0.05 2.17
CA ALA A 372 -42.67 -0.82 1.97
C ALA A 372 -42.23 -1.56 3.26
N GLU A 373 -42.96 -1.41 4.37
CA GLU A 373 -42.67 -2.06 5.65
C GLU A 373 -43.98 -2.26 6.46
N ASP A 374 -43.98 -3.17 7.43
CA ASP A 374 -45.13 -3.39 8.33
C ASP A 374 -45.03 -2.47 9.56
N PRO A 375 -46.06 -1.64 9.85
CA PRO A 375 -46.08 -0.73 11.00
C PRO A 375 -45.80 -1.41 12.36
N SER A 376 -46.09 -2.70 12.49
CA SER A 376 -45.96 -3.46 13.74
C SER A 376 -44.58 -4.09 13.96
N ASP A 377 -43.69 -4.08 12.95
CA ASP A 377 -42.46 -4.90 12.96
C ASP A 377 -41.20 -4.15 13.47
N TRP A 378 -41.37 -2.94 14.02
CA TRP A 378 -40.26 -2.11 14.49
C TRP A 378 -39.36 -2.83 15.49
N LEU A 379 -39.94 -3.54 16.46
CA LEU A 379 -39.19 -4.23 17.51
C LEU A 379 -38.21 -5.28 16.92
N ASN A 380 -38.64 -6.00 15.88
CA ASN A 380 -37.79 -6.97 15.20
C ASN A 380 -36.68 -6.28 14.41
N ARG A 381 -36.95 -5.14 13.75
CA ARG A 381 -35.94 -4.34 13.05
C ARG A 381 -34.89 -3.79 14.01
N ARG A 382 -35.34 -3.21 15.14
CA ARG A 382 -34.49 -2.73 16.23
C ARG A 382 -33.54 -3.82 16.73
N ASN A 383 -34.06 -5.02 17.01
CA ASN A 383 -33.25 -6.15 17.47
C ASN A 383 -32.26 -6.64 16.40
N THR A 384 -32.65 -6.58 15.12
CA THR A 384 -31.77 -6.94 13.99
C THR A 384 -30.57 -6.00 13.91
N ILE A 385 -30.80 -4.69 13.99
CA ILE A 385 -29.73 -3.69 13.93
C ILE A 385 -28.84 -3.76 15.17
N LYS A 386 -29.42 -3.99 16.35
CA LYS A 386 -28.68 -4.21 17.59
C LYS A 386 -27.74 -5.42 17.47
N ASP A 387 -28.24 -6.57 17.01
CA ASP A 387 -27.45 -7.78 16.78
C ASP A 387 -26.33 -7.55 15.76
N VAL A 388 -26.60 -6.83 14.68
CA VAL A 388 -25.59 -6.44 13.69
C VAL A 388 -24.50 -5.57 14.31
N TYR A 389 -24.86 -4.57 15.11
CA TYR A 389 -23.92 -3.69 15.78
C TYR A 389 -23.07 -4.43 16.81
N GLU A 390 -23.68 -5.27 17.63
CA GLU A 390 -22.98 -6.10 18.62
C GLU A 390 -22.02 -7.08 17.93
N LYS A 391 -22.42 -7.69 16.81
CA LYS A 391 -21.54 -8.51 15.98
C LYS A 391 -20.39 -7.70 15.38
N HIS A 392 -20.63 -6.46 14.96
CA HIS A 392 -19.58 -5.59 14.44
C HIS A 392 -18.53 -5.26 15.51
N ILE A 393 -18.98 -4.82 16.68
CA ILE A 393 -18.11 -4.48 17.82
C ILE A 393 -17.34 -5.71 18.32
N ALA A 394 -17.96 -6.89 18.28
CA ALA A 394 -17.33 -8.16 18.60
C ALA A 394 -16.39 -8.69 17.49
N GLY A 395 -16.14 -7.94 16.42
CA GLY A 395 -15.26 -8.36 15.31
C GLY A 395 -15.79 -9.56 14.51
N LYS A 396 -17.07 -9.89 14.64
CA LYS A 396 -17.68 -11.04 13.96
C LYS A 396 -17.90 -10.74 12.47
N PRO A 397 -17.78 -11.74 11.58
CA PRO A 397 -18.11 -11.57 10.18
C PRO A 397 -19.59 -11.19 10.00
N LEU A 398 -19.86 -9.98 9.52
CA LEU A 398 -21.21 -9.58 9.09
C LEU A 398 -21.46 -10.02 7.64
N GLY A 399 -22.68 -10.46 7.39
CA GLY A 399 -23.13 -10.86 6.07
C GLY A 399 -23.63 -9.67 5.27
N THR A 400 -23.02 -9.36 4.13
CA THR A 400 -23.55 -8.38 3.16
C THR A 400 -23.98 -9.11 1.89
N ARG A 401 -23.10 -9.26 0.90
CA ARG A 401 -23.42 -9.83 -0.42
C ARG A 401 -23.82 -11.32 -0.36
N ALA A 402 -22.96 -12.16 0.22
CA ALA A 402 -23.22 -13.59 0.33
C ALA A 402 -24.44 -13.92 1.23
N TYR A 403 -24.78 -13.02 2.14
CA TYR A 403 -25.94 -13.16 3.01
C TYR A 403 -27.23 -12.84 2.25
N LEU A 404 -27.26 -11.73 1.50
CA LEU A 404 -28.37 -11.40 0.61
C LEU A 404 -28.63 -12.53 -0.39
N LYS A 405 -27.60 -13.03 -1.08
CA LYS A 405 -27.73 -14.15 -2.03
C LYS A 405 -28.27 -15.44 -1.40
N LYS A 406 -27.90 -15.71 -0.15
CA LYS A 406 -28.29 -16.95 0.54
C LYS A 406 -29.75 -16.90 1.02
N TYR A 407 -30.22 -15.74 1.44
CA TYR A 407 -31.45 -15.61 2.23
C TYR A 407 -32.56 -14.80 1.54
N LEU A 408 -32.26 -14.10 0.44
CA LEU A 408 -33.25 -13.35 -0.33
C LEU A 408 -33.41 -13.92 -1.75
N PRO A 409 -34.63 -13.89 -2.30
CA PRO A 409 -34.94 -14.32 -3.67
C PRO A 409 -34.56 -13.22 -4.69
N VAL A 410 -33.27 -12.89 -4.77
CA VAL A 410 -32.72 -11.83 -5.62
C VAL A 410 -31.54 -12.35 -6.44
N SER A 411 -31.38 -11.83 -7.66
CA SER A 411 -30.24 -12.15 -8.52
C SER A 411 -28.94 -11.55 -8.01
N ASP A 412 -27.82 -11.99 -8.57
CA ASP A 412 -26.52 -11.45 -8.23
C ASP A 412 -26.44 -9.94 -8.49
N GLU A 413 -27.00 -9.46 -9.59
CA GLU A 413 -27.08 -8.05 -9.97
C GLU A 413 -28.00 -7.25 -9.03
N GLU A 414 -29.13 -7.84 -8.61
CA GLU A 414 -30.05 -7.21 -7.66
C GLU A 414 -29.44 -7.06 -6.27
N VAL A 415 -28.60 -8.02 -5.84
CA VAL A 415 -27.83 -7.88 -4.58
C VAL A 415 -26.88 -6.70 -4.64
N VAL A 416 -26.24 -6.48 -5.78
CA VAL A 416 -25.34 -5.33 -5.99
C VAL A 416 -26.13 -4.03 -5.91
N GLU A 417 -27.26 -3.96 -6.61
CA GLU A 417 -28.08 -2.74 -6.62
C GLU A 417 -28.69 -2.40 -5.25
N ILE A 418 -29.03 -3.39 -4.42
CA ILE A 418 -29.48 -3.17 -3.04
C ILE A 418 -28.38 -2.49 -2.20
N LEU A 419 -27.13 -2.95 -2.33
CA LEU A 419 -26.00 -2.35 -1.62
C LEU A 419 -25.64 -0.98 -2.19
N MET A 420 -25.74 -0.81 -3.52
CA MET A 420 -25.55 0.47 -4.19
C MET A 420 -26.61 1.50 -3.80
N ALA A 421 -27.85 1.10 -3.53
CA ALA A 421 -28.91 1.97 -3.01
C ALA A 421 -28.54 2.52 -1.61
N ALA A 422 -28.10 1.66 -0.68
CA ALA A 422 -27.62 2.09 0.63
C ALA A 422 -26.39 3.03 0.51
N ARG A 423 -25.52 2.75 -0.47
CA ARG A 423 -24.34 3.56 -0.76
C ARG A 423 -24.70 4.94 -1.33
N ARG A 424 -25.62 5.05 -2.29
CA ARG A 424 -26.09 6.33 -2.85
C ARG A 424 -26.63 7.25 -1.76
N ALA A 425 -27.36 6.67 -0.80
CA ALA A 425 -27.86 7.41 0.35
C ALA A 425 -26.76 7.96 1.28
N LEU A 426 -25.63 7.25 1.40
CA LEU A 426 -24.48 7.61 2.23
C LEU A 426 -23.48 8.56 1.54
N LEU A 427 -23.52 8.68 0.21
CA LEU A 427 -22.58 9.49 -0.58
C LEU A 427 -22.39 10.93 -0.07
N PRO A 428 -23.43 11.67 0.37
CA PRO A 428 -23.30 13.04 0.90
C PRO A 428 -22.55 13.16 2.24
N PHE A 429 -22.14 12.03 2.83
CA PHE A 429 -21.45 11.93 4.12
C PHE A 429 -20.01 11.41 3.97
N LEU A 430 -19.55 11.19 2.75
CA LEU A 430 -18.22 10.67 2.45
C LEU A 430 -17.13 11.64 2.95
N LYS A 431 -16.14 11.12 3.69
CA LYS A 431 -14.99 11.92 4.12
C LYS A 431 -14.12 12.31 2.93
N GLY A 432 -13.84 13.61 2.77
CA GLY A 432 -12.88 14.09 1.77
C GLY A 432 -11.44 13.71 2.14
N VAL A 433 -10.66 13.23 1.17
CA VAL A 433 -9.24 12.93 1.36
C VAL A 433 -8.41 14.13 0.92
N LYS A 434 -7.62 14.72 1.83
CA LYS A 434 -6.60 15.71 1.48
C LYS A 434 -5.26 15.01 1.30
N ARG A 435 -4.42 15.50 0.38
CA ARG A 435 -3.01 15.11 0.33
C ARG A 435 -2.37 15.32 1.70
N ALA A 436 -1.42 14.46 2.08
CA ALA A 436 -0.66 14.73 3.27
C ALA A 436 0.13 16.01 3.00
N GLY A 437 -0.22 17.11 3.67
CA GLY A 437 0.66 18.26 3.70
C GLY A 437 1.97 17.77 4.29
N SER A 438 3.08 17.89 3.56
CA SER A 438 4.39 17.77 4.18
C SER A 438 4.36 18.75 5.35
N SER A 439 4.29 18.26 6.58
CA SER A 439 4.49 19.10 7.75
C SER A 439 5.72 19.95 7.45
N GLY A 440 5.66 21.27 7.64
CA GLY A 440 6.78 22.17 7.31
C GLY A 440 8.13 21.75 7.93
N PHE A 441 8.12 20.78 8.84
CA PHE A 441 9.25 19.99 9.32
C PHE A 441 9.53 18.78 8.42
N GLY A 442 10.57 18.86 7.60
CA GLY A 442 11.11 17.72 6.86
C GLY A 442 12.10 16.91 7.70
N VAL A 443 12.35 15.66 7.31
CA VAL A 443 13.40 14.78 7.85
C VAL A 443 14.81 15.23 7.38
N PHE A 444 15.16 16.50 7.59
CA PHE A 444 16.45 17.06 7.14
C PHE A 444 17.61 16.69 8.07
N PRO A 445 18.83 16.50 7.56
CA PRO A 445 20.03 16.33 8.39
C PRO A 445 20.25 17.46 9.41
N TYR A 446 20.86 17.13 10.55
CA TYR A 446 21.36 18.10 11.52
C TYR A 446 22.55 18.87 10.96
N LYS A 447 22.74 20.15 11.31
CA LYS A 447 23.84 20.98 10.79
C LYS A 447 25.14 20.90 11.60
N ASP A 448 25.05 20.70 12.91
CA ASP A 448 26.21 20.76 13.81
C ASP A 448 26.26 19.53 14.73
N THR A 449 25.38 19.47 15.73
CA THR A 449 25.25 18.33 16.67
C THR A 449 23.88 17.69 16.55
N ALA A 450 23.84 16.36 16.51
CA ALA A 450 22.60 15.59 16.61
C ALA A 450 22.45 14.99 18.02
N PRO A 451 21.21 14.75 18.48
CA PRO A 451 20.93 13.98 19.68
C PRO A 451 21.60 12.61 19.66
N ARG A 452 21.88 12.07 20.85
CA ARG A 452 22.46 10.72 20.99
C ARG A 452 21.40 9.66 21.27
N SER A 453 20.27 10.04 21.86
CA SER A 453 19.14 9.17 22.13
C SER A 453 17.88 9.63 21.39
N TRP A 454 16.95 8.71 21.13
CA TRP A 454 15.67 9.02 20.52
C TRP A 454 14.83 9.93 21.40
N ASN A 455 14.91 9.77 22.72
CA ASN A 455 14.15 10.55 23.68
C ASN A 455 14.45 12.06 23.60
N GLU A 456 15.69 12.43 23.26
CA GLU A 456 16.15 13.80 23.05
C GLU A 456 15.67 14.44 21.73
N VAL A 457 15.08 13.68 20.80
CA VAL A 457 14.59 14.23 19.52
C VAL A 457 13.27 14.99 19.74
N GLU A 458 13.17 16.17 19.13
CA GLU A 458 11.99 17.04 19.13
C GLU A 458 10.74 16.30 18.62
N ALA A 459 9.59 16.53 19.27
CA ALA A 459 8.33 15.83 18.95
C ALA A 459 7.90 16.00 17.48
N GLU A 460 8.11 17.18 16.89
CA GLU A 460 7.77 17.47 15.49
C GLU A 460 8.62 16.63 14.52
N ARG A 461 9.93 16.54 14.78
CA ARG A 461 10.87 15.74 13.99
C ARG A 461 10.66 14.24 14.18
N LYS A 462 10.26 13.80 15.39
CA LYS A 462 9.80 12.42 15.66
C LYS A 462 8.59 12.08 14.77
N ARG A 463 7.55 12.91 14.78
CA ARG A 463 6.34 12.73 13.96
C ARG A 463 6.65 12.72 12.46
N ALA A 464 7.48 13.65 11.98
CA ALA A 464 7.91 13.68 10.58
C ALA A 464 8.68 12.41 10.17
N THR A 465 9.51 11.88 11.07
CA THR A 465 10.24 10.62 10.86
C THR A 465 9.27 9.43 10.78
N GLY A 466 8.26 9.38 11.64
CA GLY A 466 7.18 8.38 11.59
C GLY A 466 6.43 8.37 10.26
N LEU A 467 5.95 9.54 9.81
CA LEU A 467 5.27 9.70 8.53
C LEU A 467 6.14 9.26 7.34
N TRP A 468 7.44 9.56 7.38
CA TRP A 468 8.39 9.17 6.34
C TRP A 468 8.55 7.64 6.23
N TYR A 469 8.59 6.93 7.36
CA TYR A 469 8.65 5.47 7.36
C TYR A 469 7.34 4.84 6.90
N VAL A 470 6.19 5.39 7.33
CA VAL A 470 4.86 4.95 6.82
C VAL A 470 4.78 5.11 5.31
N TRP A 471 5.25 6.25 4.78
CA TRP A 471 5.33 6.49 3.32
C TRP A 471 6.26 5.49 2.63
N SER A 472 7.42 5.21 3.20
CA SER A 472 8.39 4.25 2.65
C SER A 472 7.85 2.81 2.63
N LEU A 473 6.89 2.47 3.51
CA LEU A 473 6.29 1.14 3.62
C LEU A 473 5.00 0.95 2.82
N ALA A 474 4.31 2.02 2.42
CA ALA A 474 2.97 1.96 1.81
C ALA A 474 2.85 1.03 0.58
N PHE A 475 3.93 0.90 -0.20
CA PHE A 475 4.01 -0.01 -1.36
C PHE A 475 5.13 -1.06 -1.24
N SER A 476 5.65 -1.28 -0.02
CA SER A 476 6.59 -2.37 0.24
C SER A 476 5.86 -3.70 0.19
N THR A 477 6.40 -4.64 -0.60
CA THR A 477 5.86 -5.99 -0.79
C THR A 477 6.64 -7.05 0.01
N ALA A 478 7.61 -6.62 0.84
CA ALA A 478 8.34 -7.50 1.73
C ALA A 478 7.46 -7.93 2.92
N GLU A 479 7.46 -9.23 3.23
CA GLU A 479 6.74 -9.78 4.38
C GLU A 479 7.46 -9.46 5.70
N TYR A 480 8.79 -9.58 5.69
CA TYR A 480 9.67 -9.27 6.82
C TYR A 480 10.68 -8.20 6.43
N ILE A 481 11.03 -7.34 7.39
CA ILE A 481 12.04 -6.29 7.24
C ILE A 481 13.00 -6.39 8.41
N PHE A 482 14.30 -6.47 8.12
CA PHE A 482 15.35 -6.38 9.14
C PHE A 482 15.50 -4.93 9.59
N THR A 483 15.49 -4.69 10.91
CA THR A 483 15.45 -3.33 11.47
C THR A 483 16.70 -2.51 11.20
N ASP A 484 17.84 -3.15 11.00
CA ASP A 484 19.11 -2.54 10.59
C ASP A 484 19.14 -2.18 9.09
N GLU A 485 18.37 -2.88 8.26
CA GLU A 485 18.25 -2.63 6.81
C GLU A 485 17.20 -1.56 6.45
N LEU A 486 16.46 -1.05 7.43
CA LEU A 486 15.50 0.04 7.20
C LEU A 486 16.16 1.25 6.55
N SER A 487 15.49 1.83 5.55
CA SER A 487 15.97 3.04 4.86
C SER A 487 16.20 4.18 5.85
N LYS A 488 17.34 4.88 5.76
CA LYS A 488 17.72 5.90 6.76
C LYS A 488 17.13 7.26 6.40
N ALA A 489 16.18 7.75 7.19
CA ALA A 489 15.68 9.12 7.08
C ALA A 489 16.78 10.14 7.38
N GLY A 490 16.68 11.35 6.79
CA GLY A 490 17.68 12.40 7.00
C GLY A 490 17.82 12.85 8.46
N THR A 491 16.82 12.59 9.32
CA THR A 491 16.90 12.74 10.78
C THR A 491 18.11 12.06 11.41
N PHE A 492 18.62 10.98 10.81
CA PHE A 492 19.76 10.23 11.33
C PHE A 492 21.11 10.67 10.73
N PHE A 493 21.17 11.82 10.06
CA PHE A 493 22.39 12.33 9.46
C PHE A 493 22.79 13.69 10.02
N ILE A 494 24.11 13.94 10.05
CA ILE A 494 24.74 15.21 10.43
C ILE A 494 25.52 15.73 9.22
N LEU A 495 25.35 17.00 8.86
CA LEU A 495 26.15 17.67 7.85
C LEU A 495 27.44 18.17 8.50
N VAL A 496 28.57 17.62 8.09
CA VAL A 496 29.88 18.04 8.57
C VAL A 496 30.60 18.80 7.46
N LYS A 497 31.14 19.97 7.80
CA LYS A 497 31.94 20.78 6.87
C LYS A 497 33.39 20.30 6.91
N GLU A 498 33.81 19.62 5.84
CA GLU A 498 35.21 19.27 5.60
C GLU A 498 35.77 20.18 4.50
N GLY A 499 36.50 21.23 4.90
CA GLY A 499 37.07 22.21 3.97
C GLY A 499 36.01 23.05 3.25
N LYS A 500 35.98 22.99 1.90
CA LYS A 500 34.96 23.65 1.04
C LYS A 500 33.75 22.76 0.74
N SER A 501 33.77 21.48 1.13
CA SER A 501 32.70 20.51 0.87
C SER A 501 31.87 20.22 2.13
N ILE A 502 30.58 19.98 1.93
CA ILE A 502 29.66 19.52 2.98
C ILE A 502 29.45 18.01 2.77
N LYS A 503 29.73 17.19 3.79
CA LYS A 503 29.45 15.75 3.79
C LYS A 503 28.32 15.42 4.76
N SER A 504 27.51 14.41 4.46
CA SER A 504 26.58 13.84 5.45
C SER A 504 27.22 12.63 6.13
N VAL A 505 27.13 12.58 7.46
CA VAL A 505 27.63 11.49 8.31
C VAL A 505 26.44 10.85 9.00
N PHE A 506 26.34 9.53 8.97
CA PHE A 506 25.26 8.77 9.61
C PHE A 506 25.49 8.63 11.12
N ASN A 507 24.47 8.93 11.93
CA ASN A 507 24.47 8.75 13.37
C ASN A 507 23.81 7.41 13.73
N GLU A 508 24.63 6.36 13.77
CA GLU A 508 24.20 4.99 14.06
C GLU A 508 23.60 4.86 15.46
N THR A 509 24.17 5.54 16.46
CA THR A 509 23.68 5.51 17.85
C THR A 509 22.24 6.01 17.94
N LEU A 510 21.93 7.14 17.30
CA LEU A 510 20.57 7.69 17.27
C LEU A 510 19.61 6.76 16.51
N PHE A 511 20.05 6.16 15.41
CA PHE A 511 19.24 5.22 14.65
C PHE A 511 18.94 3.96 15.47
N ARG A 512 19.92 3.41 16.19
CA ARG A 512 19.73 2.26 17.06
C ARG A 512 18.78 2.58 18.22
N SER A 513 18.94 3.73 18.86
CA SER A 513 18.02 4.21 19.90
C SER A 513 16.60 4.39 19.36
N PHE A 514 16.41 4.85 18.11
CA PHE A 514 15.09 4.89 17.48
C PHE A 514 14.45 3.50 17.33
N ILE A 515 15.21 2.49 16.92
CA ILE A 515 14.70 1.12 16.79
C ILE A 515 14.37 0.52 18.16
N GLU A 516 15.31 0.59 19.11
CA GLU A 516 15.21 -0.06 20.42
C GLU A 516 14.27 0.70 21.38
N GLU A 517 14.48 2.00 21.58
CA GLU A 517 13.69 2.81 22.51
C GLU A 517 12.43 3.39 21.84
N GLY A 518 12.53 3.83 20.59
CA GLY A 518 11.43 4.46 19.88
C GLY A 518 10.36 3.48 19.42
N LEU A 519 10.76 2.41 18.74
CA LEU A 519 9.84 1.40 18.21
C LEU A 519 9.65 0.20 19.15
N GLY A 520 10.59 -0.06 20.07
CA GLY A 520 10.52 -1.21 20.97
C GLY A 520 10.97 -2.52 20.33
N TYR A 521 11.74 -2.46 19.24
CA TYR A 521 12.27 -3.65 18.56
C TYR A 521 13.76 -3.83 18.83
N LYS A 522 14.22 -5.07 18.78
CA LYS A 522 15.66 -5.34 18.85
C LYS A 522 16.33 -5.01 17.51
N TYR A 523 17.44 -4.27 17.56
CA TYR A 523 18.24 -3.94 16.39
C TYR A 523 18.78 -5.20 15.69
N GLY A 524 18.67 -5.25 14.35
CA GLY A 524 19.10 -6.37 13.51
C GLY A 524 18.15 -7.57 13.45
N MET A 525 17.01 -7.52 14.15
CA MET A 525 16.02 -8.60 14.10
C MET A 525 15.00 -8.37 12.98
N PRO A 526 14.47 -9.44 12.36
CA PRO A 526 13.37 -9.32 11.41
C PRO A 526 12.07 -8.97 12.14
N VAL A 527 11.31 -8.04 11.58
CA VAL A 527 9.98 -7.64 12.04
C VAL A 527 9.01 -7.82 10.88
N ARG A 528 7.79 -8.27 11.14
CA ARG A 528 6.77 -8.33 10.10
C ARG A 528 6.39 -6.93 9.65
N ARG A 529 6.24 -6.72 8.34
CA ARG A 529 6.00 -5.40 7.75
C ARG A 529 4.70 -4.77 8.24
N ASP A 530 3.64 -5.55 8.38
CA ASP A 530 2.34 -5.10 8.93
C ASP A 530 2.48 -4.68 10.40
N GLU A 531 3.16 -5.47 11.24
CA GLU A 531 3.44 -5.12 12.64
C GLU A 531 4.25 -3.81 12.76
N LEU A 532 5.29 -3.65 11.94
CA LEU A 532 6.09 -2.44 11.91
C LEU A 532 5.26 -1.21 11.47
N PHE A 533 4.41 -1.37 10.46
CA PHE A 533 3.52 -0.32 9.98
C PHE A 533 2.56 0.14 11.09
N GLU A 534 1.90 -0.81 11.76
CA GLU A 534 0.99 -0.52 12.87
C GLU A 534 1.70 0.16 14.03
N ARG A 535 2.93 -0.27 14.34
CA ARG A 535 3.76 0.33 15.39
C ARG A 535 4.12 1.77 15.09
N LEU A 536 4.50 2.08 13.84
CA LEU A 536 4.80 3.44 13.40
C LEU A 536 3.58 4.36 13.53
N VAL A 537 2.40 3.89 13.10
CA VAL A 537 1.15 4.66 13.20
C VAL A 537 0.81 4.97 14.66
N GLU A 538 0.98 3.99 15.55
CA GLU A 538 0.69 4.12 16.98
C GLU A 538 1.66 5.06 17.69
N VAL A 539 2.96 4.79 17.59
CA VAL A 539 4.00 5.53 18.30
C VAL A 539 4.02 7.00 17.89
N PHE A 540 3.72 7.30 16.63
CA PHE A 540 3.74 8.66 16.10
C PHE A 540 2.37 9.33 16.01
N ASN A 541 1.31 8.66 16.51
CA ASN A 541 -0.06 9.16 16.52
C ASN A 541 -0.50 9.70 15.15
N ILE A 542 -0.28 8.90 14.11
CA ILE A 542 -0.61 9.22 12.71
C ILE A 542 -2.09 8.86 12.46
N THR A 543 -2.89 9.80 11.95
CA THR A 543 -4.31 9.58 11.71
C THR A 543 -4.58 8.79 10.42
N ASP A 544 -5.77 8.21 10.28
CA ASP A 544 -6.16 7.49 9.05
C ASP A 544 -6.18 8.42 7.84
N GLU A 545 -6.64 9.67 8.01
CA GLU A 545 -6.60 10.68 6.95
C GLU A 545 -5.16 10.93 6.48
N GLU A 546 -4.19 10.98 7.41
CA GLU A 546 -2.76 11.10 7.09
C GLU A 546 -2.25 9.84 6.37
N VAL A 547 -2.64 8.63 6.79
CA VAL A 547 -2.27 7.38 6.11
C VAL A 547 -2.84 7.34 4.68
N ARG A 548 -4.11 7.69 4.48
CA ARG A 548 -4.73 7.78 3.14
C ARG A 548 -4.01 8.80 2.26
N GLY A 549 -3.68 9.97 2.82
CA GLY A 549 -2.87 10.98 2.16
C GLY A 549 -1.48 10.44 1.77
N VAL A 550 -0.83 9.68 2.65
CA VAL A 550 0.46 9.03 2.39
C VAL A 550 0.37 8.00 1.26
N TYR A 551 -0.67 7.17 1.20
CA TYR A 551 -0.87 6.22 0.10
C TYR A 551 -1.10 6.92 -1.24
N ILE A 552 -1.86 8.02 -1.26
CA ILE A 552 -2.03 8.86 -2.44
C ILE A 552 -0.68 9.43 -2.87
N ASP A 553 0.08 10.03 -1.96
CA ASP A 553 1.35 10.66 -2.30
C ASP A 553 2.40 9.64 -2.76
N ALA A 554 2.44 8.46 -2.13
CA ALA A 554 3.29 7.35 -2.55
C ALA A 554 2.89 6.80 -3.93
N ALA A 555 1.60 6.64 -4.19
CA ALA A 555 1.11 6.23 -5.51
C ALA A 555 1.47 7.25 -6.58
N LEU A 556 1.22 8.54 -6.35
CA LEU A 556 1.54 9.60 -7.30
C LEU A 556 3.04 9.71 -7.58
N SER A 557 3.90 9.47 -6.57
CA SER A 557 5.35 9.36 -6.75
C SER A 557 5.74 8.22 -7.70
N LEU A 558 5.03 7.09 -7.64
CA LEU A 558 5.21 5.96 -8.55
C LEU A 558 4.61 6.23 -9.94
N LEU A 559 3.50 6.95 -10.03
CA LEU A 559 2.83 7.33 -11.28
C LEU A 559 3.51 8.50 -11.99
N SER A 560 4.38 9.24 -11.31
CA SER A 560 5.19 10.28 -11.92
C SER A 560 6.25 9.65 -12.84
N PRO A 561 6.35 10.08 -14.11
CA PRO A 561 7.43 9.64 -14.98
C PRO A 561 8.79 10.02 -14.38
N VAL A 562 9.84 9.27 -14.68
CA VAL A 562 11.19 9.60 -14.21
C VAL A 562 11.57 11.00 -14.68
N GLY A 563 11.95 11.86 -13.73
CA GLY A 563 12.35 13.25 -14.03
C GLY A 563 11.21 14.22 -14.33
N MET A 564 9.94 13.81 -14.25
CA MET A 564 8.78 14.67 -14.48
C MET A 564 7.82 14.64 -13.30
N ARG A 565 7.01 15.69 -13.15
CA ARG A 565 5.83 15.67 -12.27
C ARG A 565 4.70 14.80 -12.83
N THR A 566 3.80 14.36 -11.96
CA THR A 566 2.57 13.65 -12.37
C THR A 566 1.63 14.60 -13.12
N PRO A 567 0.99 14.17 -14.22
CA PRO A 567 -0.01 14.99 -14.89
C PRO A 567 -1.24 15.26 -14.01
N PRO A 568 -1.88 16.44 -14.15
CA PRO A 568 -3.06 16.80 -13.37
C PRO A 568 -4.24 15.84 -13.51
N CYS A 569 -4.48 15.28 -14.71
CA CYS A 569 -5.56 14.31 -14.92
C CYS A 569 -5.33 13.02 -14.12
N ILE A 570 -4.10 12.50 -14.10
CA ILE A 570 -3.74 11.31 -13.32
C ILE A 570 -3.88 11.60 -11.83
N GLU A 571 -3.44 12.78 -11.39
CA GLU A 571 -3.67 13.23 -10.01
C GLU A 571 -5.15 13.28 -9.66
N GLU A 572 -5.98 13.90 -10.51
CA GLU A 572 -7.42 13.99 -10.31
C GLU A 572 -8.06 12.60 -10.23
N PHE A 573 -7.69 11.68 -11.13
CA PHE A 573 -8.27 10.33 -11.12
C PHE A 573 -7.93 9.58 -9.84
N ILE A 574 -6.71 9.71 -9.34
CA ILE A 574 -6.31 9.06 -8.08
C ILE A 574 -7.02 9.71 -6.89
N MET A 575 -7.18 11.03 -6.88
CA MET A 575 -7.92 11.74 -5.83
C MET A 575 -9.42 11.40 -5.87
N GLU A 576 -10.02 11.36 -7.05
CA GLU A 576 -11.40 10.97 -7.28
C GLU A 576 -11.63 9.52 -6.86
N PHE A 577 -10.73 8.61 -7.23
CA PHE A 577 -10.80 7.22 -6.80
C PHE A 577 -10.66 7.09 -5.28
N ALA A 578 -9.71 7.79 -4.66
CA ALA A 578 -9.51 7.76 -3.22
C ALA A 578 -10.67 8.37 -2.42
N ALA A 579 -11.38 9.33 -3.01
CA ALA A 579 -12.60 9.90 -2.46
C ALA A 579 -13.79 8.95 -2.66
N ASN A 580 -14.07 8.57 -3.89
CA ASN A 580 -15.31 7.90 -4.28
C ASN A 580 -15.29 6.38 -4.08
N GLY A 581 -14.11 5.78 -4.02
CA GLY A 581 -13.88 4.33 -3.99
C GLY A 581 -14.23 3.59 -5.29
N ASN A 582 -14.58 4.34 -6.33
CA ASN A 582 -14.82 3.87 -7.67
C ASN A 582 -14.28 4.90 -8.66
N LEU A 583 -13.98 4.47 -9.88
CA LEU A 583 -13.51 5.33 -10.95
C LEU A 583 -14.20 4.92 -12.27
N PRO A 584 -14.76 5.86 -13.04
CA PRO A 584 -15.33 5.59 -14.36
C PRO A 584 -14.41 4.79 -15.27
N GLU A 585 -14.98 3.89 -16.08
CA GLU A 585 -14.26 2.95 -16.94
C GLU A 585 -13.25 3.64 -17.86
N ASP A 586 -13.62 4.75 -18.47
CA ASP A 586 -12.77 5.55 -19.36
C ASP A 586 -11.50 6.07 -18.65
N LYS A 587 -11.64 6.51 -17.40
CA LYS A 587 -10.52 6.93 -16.55
C LYS A 587 -9.66 5.76 -16.11
N VAL A 588 -10.26 4.60 -15.82
CA VAL A 588 -9.53 3.35 -15.50
C VAL A 588 -8.70 2.88 -16.69
N ARG A 589 -9.27 2.90 -17.90
CA ARG A 589 -8.56 2.58 -19.14
C ARG A 589 -7.39 3.55 -19.38
N HIS A 590 -7.62 4.84 -19.15
CA HIS A 590 -6.57 5.86 -19.24
C HIS A 590 -5.42 5.60 -18.23
N LEU A 591 -5.75 5.27 -16.98
CA LEU A 591 -4.77 4.88 -15.96
C LEU A 591 -4.02 3.59 -16.33
N ALA A 592 -4.68 2.60 -16.93
CA ALA A 592 -4.05 1.36 -17.37
C ALA A 592 -2.96 1.62 -18.41
N ARG A 593 -3.28 2.41 -19.43
CA ARG A 593 -2.31 2.88 -20.44
C ARG A 593 -1.18 3.69 -19.78
N TRP A 594 -1.52 4.59 -18.86
CA TRP A 594 -0.53 5.43 -18.17
C TRP A 594 0.46 4.60 -17.35
N ILE A 595 -0.04 3.66 -16.55
CA ILE A 595 0.77 2.82 -15.66
C ILE A 595 1.69 1.91 -16.46
N LYS A 596 1.20 1.34 -17.58
CA LYS A 596 2.05 0.52 -18.45
C LYS A 596 3.23 1.29 -19.01
N LEU A 597 2.98 2.51 -19.48
CA LEU A 597 3.96 3.26 -20.26
C LEU A 597 4.89 4.12 -19.40
N TYR A 598 4.42 4.66 -18.27
CA TYR A 598 5.14 5.72 -17.55
C TYR A 598 5.32 5.51 -16.04
N ALA A 599 4.60 4.58 -15.40
CA ALA A 599 4.78 4.37 -13.96
C ALA A 599 6.14 3.72 -13.66
N LYS A 600 6.73 4.10 -12.54
CA LYS A 600 7.93 3.45 -12.00
C LYS A 600 7.56 2.05 -11.51
N PRO A 601 8.37 1.01 -11.79
CA PRO A 601 8.13 -0.31 -11.23
C PRO A 601 8.32 -0.28 -9.71
N LEU A 602 7.55 -1.09 -8.98
CA LEU A 602 7.84 -1.34 -7.57
C LEU A 602 9.18 -2.05 -7.44
N LYS A 603 9.98 -1.65 -6.44
CA LYS A 603 11.23 -2.35 -6.11
C LYS A 603 10.93 -3.83 -5.82
N HIS A 604 11.73 -4.73 -6.41
CA HIS A 604 11.48 -6.17 -6.40
C HIS A 604 11.30 -6.73 -4.99
N SER A 605 10.28 -7.57 -4.81
CA SER A 605 10.23 -8.50 -3.68
C SER A 605 11.18 -9.68 -3.92
N THR A 606 11.52 -10.40 -2.85
CA THR A 606 12.12 -11.73 -2.92
C THR A 606 11.33 -12.68 -3.82
N THR A 607 10.00 -12.55 -3.88
CA THR A 607 9.10 -13.33 -4.75
C THR A 607 9.24 -12.95 -6.23
N THR A 608 9.32 -11.65 -6.55
CA THR A 608 9.55 -11.17 -7.92
C THR A 608 10.91 -11.63 -8.43
N THR A 609 11.94 -11.56 -7.58
CA THR A 609 13.30 -12.01 -7.92
C THR A 609 13.33 -13.51 -8.23
N LYS A 610 12.57 -14.32 -7.47
CA LYS A 610 12.41 -15.76 -7.73
C LYS A 610 11.64 -16.06 -9.02
N LEU A 611 10.57 -15.31 -9.30
CA LEU A 611 9.75 -15.50 -10.51
C LEU A 611 10.51 -15.09 -11.78
N VAL A 612 11.23 -13.96 -11.72
CA VAL A 612 12.14 -13.55 -12.81
C VAL A 612 13.27 -14.57 -12.96
N GLY A 613 13.86 -15.04 -11.86
CA GLY A 613 14.84 -16.13 -11.88
C GLY A 613 14.32 -17.47 -12.40
N ALA A 614 12.99 -17.67 -12.43
CA ALA A 614 12.31 -18.83 -13.00
C ALA A 614 11.78 -18.57 -14.43
N GLY A 615 12.11 -17.44 -15.04
CA GLY A 615 11.74 -17.11 -16.44
C GLY A 615 10.35 -16.51 -16.63
N TYR A 616 9.64 -16.12 -15.56
CA TYR A 616 8.37 -15.41 -15.68
C TYR A 616 8.61 -13.90 -15.92
N ASN A 617 7.95 -13.34 -16.92
CA ASN A 617 7.93 -11.90 -17.16
C ASN A 617 6.95 -11.23 -16.18
N VAL A 618 7.47 -10.58 -15.13
CA VAL A 618 6.66 -9.96 -14.07
C VAL A 618 6.74 -8.45 -14.17
N ASP A 619 5.69 -7.82 -14.67
CA ASP A 619 5.57 -6.35 -14.65
C ASP A 619 5.02 -5.85 -13.31
N MET A 620 5.93 -5.31 -12.49
CA MET A 620 5.60 -4.80 -11.15
C MET A 620 4.85 -3.46 -11.17
N ARG A 621 4.67 -2.81 -12.33
CA ARG A 621 3.88 -1.58 -12.44
C ARG A 621 2.40 -1.84 -12.16
N MET A 622 1.89 -3.01 -12.56
CA MET A 622 0.50 -3.42 -12.28
C MET A 622 0.19 -3.49 -10.79
N ALA A 623 1.19 -3.79 -9.95
CA ALA A 623 1.01 -3.90 -8.51
C ALA A 623 0.70 -2.54 -7.85
N VAL A 624 1.06 -1.41 -8.49
CA VAL A 624 0.68 -0.07 -8.04
C VAL A 624 -0.84 0.09 -8.07
N TRP A 625 -1.48 -0.29 -9.20
CA TRP A 625 -2.93 -0.25 -9.33
C TRP A 625 -3.60 -1.26 -8.39
N ALA A 626 -3.09 -2.49 -8.31
CA ALA A 626 -3.65 -3.49 -7.42
C ALA A 626 -3.66 -3.03 -5.95
N LYS A 627 -2.59 -2.33 -5.50
CA LYS A 627 -2.50 -1.77 -4.14
C LYS A 627 -3.42 -0.58 -3.91
N LEU A 628 -3.57 0.29 -4.92
CA LEU A 628 -4.55 1.37 -4.87
C LEU A 628 -5.98 0.81 -4.79
N VAL A 629 -6.30 -0.20 -5.59
CA VAL A 629 -7.58 -0.89 -5.56
C VAL A 629 -7.82 -1.56 -4.21
N GLU A 630 -6.85 -2.33 -3.71
CA GLU A 630 -6.94 -2.97 -2.38
C GLU A 630 -7.21 -1.94 -1.26
N PHE A 631 -6.65 -0.74 -1.36
CA PHE A 631 -6.72 0.26 -0.31
C PHE A 631 -7.89 1.24 -0.43
N PHE A 632 -8.27 1.62 -1.65
CA PHE A 632 -9.28 2.65 -1.93
C PHE A 632 -10.54 2.12 -2.59
N ALA A 633 -10.51 0.94 -3.23
CA ALA A 633 -11.73 0.41 -3.81
C ALA A 633 -12.78 0.21 -2.74
N GLU A 634 -13.99 0.50 -3.15
CA GLU A 634 -15.14 0.50 -2.29
C GLU A 634 -15.50 -0.86 -1.72
N ASP A 635 -15.41 -1.90 -2.53
CA ASP A 635 -15.68 -3.29 -2.19
C ASP A 635 -14.97 -4.23 -3.17
N ASP A 636 -15.06 -5.54 -2.91
CA ASP A 636 -14.41 -6.59 -3.70
C ASP A 636 -14.93 -6.69 -5.15
N GLU A 637 -16.16 -6.23 -5.42
CA GLU A 637 -16.75 -6.28 -6.75
C GLU A 637 -16.30 -5.11 -7.60
N VAL A 638 -16.36 -3.89 -7.06
CA VAL A 638 -15.76 -2.71 -7.67
C VAL A 638 -14.27 -2.95 -7.85
N ALA A 639 -13.59 -3.53 -6.87
CA ALA A 639 -12.19 -3.93 -7.01
C ALA A 639 -11.99 -4.93 -8.16
N GLY A 640 -12.85 -5.95 -8.26
CA GLY A 640 -12.82 -6.94 -9.33
C GLY A 640 -13.03 -6.32 -10.71
N GLU A 641 -13.99 -5.42 -10.85
CA GLU A 641 -14.32 -4.73 -12.09
C GLU A 641 -13.22 -3.75 -12.50
N LEU A 642 -12.76 -2.90 -11.58
CA LEU A 642 -11.64 -1.99 -11.79
C LEU A 642 -10.36 -2.74 -12.20
N VAL A 643 -10.10 -3.90 -11.58
CA VAL A 643 -8.96 -4.75 -11.95
C VAL A 643 -9.18 -5.43 -13.30
N ARG A 644 -10.41 -5.85 -13.64
CA ARG A 644 -10.73 -6.47 -14.92
C ARG A 644 -10.52 -5.47 -16.06
N ILE A 645 -11.19 -4.32 -16.01
CA ILE A 645 -11.08 -3.24 -17.01
C ILE A 645 -9.62 -2.82 -17.16
N PHE A 646 -8.93 -2.62 -16.03
CA PHE A 646 -7.51 -2.26 -16.04
C PHE A 646 -6.67 -3.34 -16.72
N LYS A 647 -6.85 -4.62 -16.40
CA LYS A 647 -6.05 -5.72 -16.98
C LYS A 647 -6.29 -5.89 -18.48
N GLU A 648 -7.53 -5.74 -18.92
CA GLU A 648 -7.89 -5.78 -20.34
C GLU A 648 -7.14 -4.68 -21.09
N GLU A 649 -7.32 -3.43 -20.67
CA GLU A 649 -6.68 -2.29 -21.32
C GLU A 649 -5.15 -2.30 -21.17
N TYR A 650 -4.63 -2.71 -20.02
CA TYR A 650 -3.19 -2.79 -19.77
C TYR A 650 -2.51 -3.80 -20.71
N LYS A 651 -3.18 -4.88 -21.11
CA LYS A 651 -2.62 -5.82 -22.09
C LYS A 651 -2.54 -5.20 -23.48
N GLU A 652 -3.60 -4.52 -23.88
CA GLU A 652 -3.76 -3.93 -25.22
C GLU A 652 -3.05 -2.58 -25.39
N ALA A 653 -2.67 -1.92 -24.31
CA ALA A 653 -2.01 -0.62 -24.36
C ALA A 653 -0.65 -0.70 -25.06
N GLU A 654 -0.50 -0.02 -26.19
CA GLU A 654 0.77 0.11 -26.91
C GLU A 654 1.22 1.58 -26.94
N PRO A 655 2.54 1.86 -26.98
CA PRO A 655 3.03 3.20 -27.27
C PRO A 655 2.65 3.63 -28.70
N PRO A 656 2.42 4.94 -28.96
CA PRO A 656 2.48 6.07 -28.03
C PRO A 656 1.17 6.31 -27.25
N PHE A 657 1.27 6.99 -26.12
CA PHE A 657 0.09 7.40 -25.35
C PHE A 657 -0.68 8.52 -26.05
N THR A 658 -1.96 8.29 -26.33
CA THR A 658 -2.78 9.09 -27.26
C THR A 658 -2.99 10.56 -26.89
N CYS A 659 -2.70 10.97 -25.64
CA CYS A 659 -2.92 12.33 -25.14
C CYS A 659 -1.67 13.24 -25.24
N ILE A 660 -0.50 12.74 -25.63
CA ILE A 660 0.73 13.54 -25.66
C ILE A 660 0.66 14.60 -26.76
N GLY A 661 0.83 15.88 -26.38
CA GLY A 661 0.87 17.02 -27.31
C GLY A 661 -0.48 17.47 -27.89
N ALA A 662 -1.57 16.75 -27.60
CA ALA A 662 -2.88 17.01 -28.21
C ALA A 662 -3.77 17.89 -27.31
N ARG A 663 -4.21 19.04 -27.82
CA ARG A 663 -5.29 19.85 -27.19
C ARG A 663 -6.66 19.13 -27.16
N THR A 664 -6.77 17.98 -27.84
CA THR A 664 -7.99 17.18 -28.01
C THR A 664 -8.14 16.06 -26.99
N CYS A 665 -7.27 15.98 -25.97
CA CYS A 665 -7.39 14.97 -24.93
C CYS A 665 -8.77 15.09 -24.24
N PRO A 666 -9.57 14.01 -24.12
CA PRO A 666 -10.95 14.11 -23.60
C PRO A 666 -10.99 14.47 -22.10
N PHE A 667 -9.87 14.31 -21.40
CA PHE A 667 -9.66 14.68 -20.00
C PHE A 667 -8.93 16.02 -19.85
N TYR A 668 -8.86 16.82 -20.92
CA TYR A 668 -8.29 18.16 -20.92
C TYR A 668 -9.20 19.08 -20.10
N LEU A 669 -8.82 19.31 -18.86
CA LEU A 669 -9.48 20.26 -17.96
C LEU A 669 -9.19 21.69 -18.45
N LYS A 670 -10.16 22.61 -18.23
CA LYS A 670 -10.15 24.07 -18.56
C LYS A 670 -8.75 24.68 -18.73
N ASP A 671 -8.59 25.62 -19.68
CA ASP A 671 -7.31 26.22 -20.14
C ASP A 671 -6.25 26.56 -19.07
N ASP A 672 -6.64 26.87 -17.83
CA ASP A 672 -5.73 27.14 -16.72
C ASP A 672 -5.07 25.88 -16.11
N VAL A 673 -5.74 24.73 -16.17
CA VAL A 673 -5.22 23.42 -15.70
C VAL A 673 -4.41 22.73 -16.80
N ALA A 674 -4.73 22.97 -18.07
CA ALA A 674 -3.94 22.48 -19.21
C ALA A 674 -2.50 23.02 -19.24
N LYS A 675 -2.30 24.27 -18.79
CA LYS A 675 -0.98 24.87 -18.54
C LYS A 675 -0.17 24.11 -17.47
N MET A 676 -0.82 23.19 -16.74
CA MET A 676 -0.20 22.33 -15.74
C MET A 676 0.07 20.91 -16.22
N CYS A 677 -0.14 20.52 -17.49
CA CYS A 677 0.33 19.22 -17.97
C CYS A 677 1.85 19.27 -18.26
N PRO A 678 2.69 18.40 -17.67
CA PRO A 678 4.14 18.45 -17.88
C PRO A 678 4.59 18.01 -19.28
N PHE A 679 3.71 17.36 -20.07
CA PHE A 679 3.98 17.03 -21.47
C PHE A 679 3.62 18.15 -22.44
N ILE A 680 2.81 19.12 -22.00
CA ILE A 680 2.44 20.30 -22.80
C ILE A 680 3.27 21.51 -22.37
N PHE A 681 3.53 21.65 -21.06
CA PHE A 681 4.32 22.71 -20.44
C PHE A 681 5.31 22.14 -19.39
N PRO A 682 6.46 21.59 -19.84
CA PRO A 682 7.48 21.04 -18.95
C PRO A 682 8.30 22.14 -18.25
N LYS A 683 8.79 21.87 -17.02
CA LYS A 683 9.76 22.74 -16.32
C LYS A 683 11.20 22.46 -16.77
N GLU A 684 12.13 23.40 -16.54
CA GLU A 684 13.54 23.35 -16.97
C GLU A 684 14.27 22.02 -16.66
N LYS A 685 14.02 21.41 -15.50
CA LYS A 685 14.62 20.11 -15.11
C LYS A 685 13.88 18.88 -15.68
N GLU A 686 12.62 19.05 -16.09
CA GLU A 686 11.76 17.99 -16.64
C GLU A 686 12.01 17.79 -18.14
N ILE A 687 12.48 18.84 -18.82
CA ILE A 687 12.77 18.83 -20.27
C ILE A 687 13.89 17.84 -20.62
N LEU A 688 14.84 17.61 -19.72
CA LEU A 688 15.93 16.64 -19.90
C LEU A 688 15.42 15.18 -19.91
N ALA A 689 14.28 14.91 -19.26
CA ALA A 689 13.62 13.60 -19.26
C ALA A 689 12.65 13.43 -20.44
N VAL A 690 11.94 14.51 -20.85
CA VAL A 690 11.13 14.52 -22.07
C VAL A 690 12.00 14.35 -23.33
N SER A 691 13.22 14.91 -23.32
CA SER A 691 14.24 14.73 -24.37
C SER A 691 14.69 13.27 -24.56
N LEU A 692 14.33 12.36 -23.64
CA LEU A 692 14.62 10.93 -23.73
C LEU A 692 13.41 10.09 -24.17
N ILE A 693 12.20 10.67 -24.11
CA ILE A 693 10.95 9.95 -24.28
C ILE A 693 10.09 10.72 -25.28
N ASP A 694 10.53 10.79 -26.53
CA ASP A 694 9.60 10.80 -27.67
C ASP A 694 10.29 10.29 -28.94
N VAL A 695 9.97 9.05 -29.31
CA VAL A 695 10.17 8.47 -30.64
C VAL A 695 8.80 7.95 -31.04
N GLN A 696 7.99 8.79 -31.68
CA GLN A 696 6.68 8.35 -32.19
C GLN A 696 6.88 7.56 -33.48
N ARG A 697 6.34 6.33 -33.54
CA ARG A 697 6.01 5.65 -34.79
C ARG A 697 4.63 6.15 -35.23
N HIS A 698 4.57 6.92 -36.32
CA HIS A 698 3.33 7.05 -37.08
C HIS A 698 3.30 5.95 -38.14
N GLU A 699 2.11 5.41 -38.41
CA GLU A 699 1.83 4.43 -39.45
C GLU A 699 2.03 5.06 -40.84
N SER A 700 3.31 5.24 -41.20
CA SER A 700 3.96 5.62 -42.47
C SER A 700 5.06 6.65 -42.17
N ASP A 701 6.31 6.22 -42.20
CA ASP A 701 7.54 7.01 -42.30
C ASP A 701 7.88 8.04 -41.19
N GLY A 702 8.39 7.57 -40.05
CA GLY A 702 9.57 8.17 -39.37
C GLY A 702 9.45 8.72 -37.93
N ILE A 703 10.61 9.06 -37.34
CA ILE A 703 10.85 9.54 -35.94
C ILE A 703 10.82 11.07 -35.84
N VAL A 704 10.10 11.66 -34.88
CA VAL A 704 10.11 13.11 -34.57
C VAL A 704 10.69 13.35 -33.17
N ILE A 705 11.61 14.31 -33.03
CA ILE A 705 12.24 14.73 -31.76
C ILE A 705 11.64 16.09 -31.36
N LEU A 706 10.90 16.15 -30.26
CA LEU A 706 10.39 17.42 -29.72
C LEU A 706 11.40 18.02 -28.74
N VAL A 707 12.13 19.02 -29.21
CA VAL A 707 13.00 19.84 -28.36
C VAL A 707 12.17 20.99 -27.78
N GLY A 708 12.24 21.18 -26.45
CA GLY A 708 11.67 22.36 -25.80
C GLY A 708 12.29 23.67 -26.31
N GLY A 709 11.84 24.79 -25.74
CA GLY A 709 12.25 26.14 -26.15
C GLY A 709 13.77 26.39 -26.19
N ALA A 710 14.13 27.54 -26.77
CA ALA A 710 15.51 27.94 -27.10
C ALA A 710 16.51 27.85 -25.92
N ARG A 711 16.05 28.01 -24.69
CA ARG A 711 16.90 28.05 -23.49
C ARG A 711 17.25 26.65 -23.01
N GLU A 712 16.39 25.69 -23.29
CA GLU A 712 16.46 24.33 -22.77
C GLU A 712 17.32 23.43 -23.67
N VAL A 713 17.34 23.72 -24.98
CA VAL A 713 18.31 23.15 -25.95
C VAL A 713 19.76 23.48 -25.56
N ARG A 714 20.05 24.75 -25.24
CA ARG A 714 21.41 25.20 -24.87
C ARG A 714 21.93 24.54 -23.59
N THR A 715 21.02 24.22 -22.67
CA THR A 715 21.36 23.64 -21.38
C THR A 715 21.66 22.14 -21.49
N PHE A 716 20.96 21.42 -22.38
CA PHE A 716 21.26 20.04 -22.74
C PHE A 716 22.67 19.91 -23.35
N ILE A 717 22.99 20.77 -24.32
CA ILE A 717 24.29 20.81 -25.00
C ILE A 717 25.45 21.17 -24.05
N LYS A 718 25.23 22.04 -23.06
CA LYS A 718 26.28 22.41 -22.08
C LYS A 718 26.54 21.36 -21.01
N LYS A 719 25.54 20.56 -20.61
CA LYS A 719 25.68 19.54 -19.56
C LYS A 719 26.26 18.23 -20.07
N GLY A 720 25.91 17.85 -21.30
CA GLY A 720 26.57 16.74 -21.98
C GLY A 720 27.86 17.23 -22.63
N LYS A 721 29.03 16.73 -22.22
CA LYS A 721 30.25 16.81 -23.05
C LYS A 721 30.10 15.90 -24.29
N VAL A 722 29.07 16.13 -25.10
CA VAL A 722 28.67 15.23 -26.19
C VAL A 722 29.02 15.88 -27.52
N GLU A 723 30.12 15.42 -28.10
CA GLU A 723 30.42 15.65 -29.52
C GLU A 723 29.45 14.80 -30.35
N TRP A 724 28.68 15.44 -31.24
CA TRP A 724 27.70 14.76 -32.09
C TRP A 724 28.33 13.75 -33.05
N VAL A 725 29.62 13.91 -33.37
CA VAL A 725 30.39 13.00 -34.21
C VAL A 725 31.81 12.92 -33.67
N LYS A 726 32.26 11.70 -33.33
CA LYS A 726 33.69 11.44 -33.09
C LYS A 726 34.29 10.85 -34.36
N ARG A 727 34.93 11.69 -35.19
CA ARG A 727 35.66 11.21 -36.36
C ARG A 727 36.93 10.50 -35.91
N THR A 728 36.95 9.18 -36.02
CA THR A 728 38.20 8.41 -36.00
C THR A 728 38.58 8.03 -37.43
N LYS A 729 39.87 7.76 -37.68
CA LYS A 729 40.44 7.55 -39.02
C LYS A 729 39.81 6.41 -39.85
N LYS A 730 38.90 5.59 -39.30
CA LYS A 730 38.28 4.46 -40.02
C LYS A 730 36.76 4.29 -39.85
N THR A 731 36.08 5.00 -38.95
CA THR A 731 34.62 4.93 -38.80
C THR A 731 34.07 6.18 -38.10
N GLU A 732 32.90 6.68 -38.55
CA GLU A 732 32.09 7.65 -37.82
C GLU A 732 31.31 6.90 -36.73
N LYS A 733 31.45 7.33 -35.47
CA LYS A 733 30.62 6.86 -34.35
C LYS A 733 29.63 7.96 -33.96
N TYR A 734 28.40 7.55 -33.64
CA TYR A 734 27.28 8.41 -33.23
C TYR A 734 26.93 8.11 -31.76
N PRO A 735 27.58 8.78 -30.79
CA PRO A 735 27.48 8.43 -29.37
C PRO A 735 26.06 8.57 -28.82
N ILE A 736 25.24 9.44 -29.42
CA ILE A 736 23.84 9.67 -29.03
C ILE A 736 22.95 8.51 -29.46
N ALA A 737 23.18 7.92 -30.64
CA ALA A 737 22.40 6.78 -31.13
C ALA A 737 22.76 5.49 -30.37
N GLU A 738 24.05 5.27 -30.10
CA GLU A 738 24.51 4.14 -29.27
C GLU A 738 24.00 4.28 -27.82
N TRP A 739 24.05 5.48 -27.22
CA TRP A 739 23.52 5.72 -25.88
C TRP A 739 21.99 5.66 -25.81
N PHE A 740 21.28 6.13 -26.85
CA PHE A 740 19.82 6.02 -26.95
C PHE A 740 19.37 4.55 -26.97
N ILE A 741 20.05 3.70 -27.74
CA ILE A 741 19.75 2.26 -27.80
C ILE A 741 20.06 1.59 -26.45
N ASP A 742 21.22 1.88 -25.86
CA ASP A 742 21.62 1.27 -24.58
C ASP A 742 20.68 1.63 -23.42
N VAL A 743 20.26 2.89 -23.31
CA VAL A 743 19.39 3.35 -22.20
C VAL A 743 17.93 2.97 -22.44
N PHE A 744 17.42 3.11 -23.68
CA PHE A 744 16.03 2.80 -23.99
C PHE A 744 15.73 1.29 -23.91
N ALA A 745 16.65 0.44 -24.42
CA ALA A 745 16.51 -1.02 -24.36
C ALA A 745 16.53 -1.53 -22.91
N THR A 746 17.51 -1.06 -22.15
CA THR A 746 17.81 -1.58 -20.81
C THR A 746 16.87 -1.01 -19.75
N GLU A 747 16.55 0.28 -19.79
CA GLU A 747 15.79 0.94 -18.71
C GLU A 747 14.28 1.00 -18.98
N TYR A 748 13.84 1.06 -20.24
CA TYR A 748 12.42 1.30 -20.58
C TYR A 748 11.70 0.08 -21.15
N LEU A 749 12.38 -0.74 -21.95
CA LEU A 749 11.80 -1.96 -22.53
C LEU A 749 12.12 -3.22 -21.70
N GLY A 750 13.17 -3.18 -20.87
CA GLY A 750 13.62 -4.33 -20.08
C GLY A 750 14.16 -5.48 -20.94
N VAL A 751 14.62 -5.17 -22.15
CA VAL A 751 15.12 -6.14 -23.13
C VAL A 751 16.64 -5.92 -23.29
N PRO A 752 17.47 -6.98 -23.33
CA PRO A 752 18.89 -6.84 -23.63
C PRO A 752 19.08 -6.12 -24.98
N PRO A 753 20.03 -5.17 -25.09
CA PRO A 753 20.29 -4.42 -26.34
C PRO A 753 20.46 -5.34 -27.56
N ASP A 754 21.02 -6.53 -27.36
CA ASP A 754 21.30 -7.53 -28.39
C ASP A 754 20.05 -8.20 -28.99
N ASN A 755 18.88 -8.03 -28.38
CA ASN A 755 17.61 -8.64 -28.81
C ASN A 755 16.65 -7.66 -29.50
N LEU A 756 17.10 -6.43 -29.77
CA LEU A 756 16.33 -5.46 -30.54
C LEU A 756 16.51 -5.73 -32.05
N ASP A 757 15.40 -5.98 -32.75
CA ASP A 757 15.36 -6.25 -34.20
C ASP A 757 15.48 -4.95 -35.04
N PHE A 758 16.34 -4.03 -34.61
CA PHE A 758 16.62 -2.77 -35.28
C PHE A 758 18.10 -2.72 -35.68
N ASP A 759 18.41 -2.55 -36.96
CA ASP A 759 19.80 -2.33 -37.40
C ASP A 759 20.24 -0.92 -36.97
N LEU A 760 21.37 -0.83 -36.27
CA LEU A 760 22.00 0.43 -35.87
C LEU A 760 22.21 1.36 -37.08
N LYS A 761 22.40 0.79 -38.28
CA LYS A 761 22.51 1.54 -39.54
C LYS A 761 21.19 2.15 -39.98
N ASP A 762 20.05 1.52 -39.70
CA ASP A 762 18.73 2.06 -40.04
C ASP A 762 18.37 3.23 -39.12
N VAL A 763 18.63 3.09 -37.82
CA VAL A 763 18.47 4.18 -36.83
C VAL A 763 19.38 5.36 -37.20
N THR A 764 20.63 5.08 -37.54
CA THR A 764 21.58 6.10 -38.02
C THR A 764 21.13 6.72 -39.35
N GLY A 765 20.57 5.92 -40.26
CA GLY A 765 20.06 6.37 -41.57
C GLY A 765 18.84 7.29 -41.46
N ILE A 766 17.93 7.02 -40.51
CA ILE A 766 16.75 7.85 -40.20
C ILE A 766 17.18 9.19 -39.59
N LEU A 767 18.16 9.16 -38.68
CA LEU A 767 18.73 10.38 -38.08
C LEU A 767 19.46 11.24 -39.12
N LYS A 768 20.18 10.62 -40.06
CA LYS A 768 20.85 11.31 -41.18
C LYS A 768 19.88 11.87 -42.23
N SER A 769 18.81 11.15 -42.58
CA SER A 769 17.86 11.59 -43.60
C SER A 769 17.02 12.79 -43.16
N ARG A 770 16.88 13.00 -41.85
CA ARG A 770 16.14 14.12 -41.23
C ARG A 770 17.01 15.25 -40.69
N GLU A 771 18.34 15.18 -40.86
CA GLU A 771 19.28 16.30 -40.67
C GLU A 771 18.90 17.53 -41.52
N ARG A 772 18.01 17.36 -42.52
CA ARG A 772 17.45 18.42 -43.38
C ARG A 772 16.25 19.18 -42.81
N VAL A 773 15.59 18.75 -41.73
CA VAL A 773 14.32 19.37 -41.24
C VAL A 773 14.37 19.68 -39.74
N VAL A 774 15.42 20.37 -39.29
CA VAL A 774 15.35 21.34 -38.20
C VAL A 774 16.36 22.43 -38.55
N PRO A 775 15.95 23.64 -38.98
CA PRO A 775 16.86 24.78 -38.98
C PRO A 775 17.27 24.96 -37.52
N SER A 776 18.51 24.61 -37.18
CA SER A 776 18.99 24.75 -35.81
C SER A 776 18.83 26.22 -35.40
N GLN A 777 18.25 26.51 -34.22
CA GLN A 777 18.30 27.85 -33.62
C GLN A 777 19.74 28.32 -33.27
N LEU A 778 20.77 27.53 -33.60
CA LEU A 778 22.13 28.06 -33.77
C LEU A 778 22.16 29.16 -34.84
N ASN A 779 21.23 29.15 -35.81
CA ASN A 779 21.05 30.25 -36.73
C ASN A 779 20.52 31.51 -36.02
N GLU A 780 19.65 31.47 -35.01
CA GLU A 780 19.16 32.74 -34.42
C GLU A 780 20.25 33.53 -33.70
N VAL A 781 21.18 32.88 -32.99
CA VAL A 781 22.33 33.56 -32.38
C VAL A 781 23.35 33.99 -33.46
N GLU A 782 23.45 33.25 -34.57
CA GLU A 782 24.23 33.67 -35.73
C GLU A 782 23.58 34.88 -36.42
N ASP A 783 22.27 34.86 -36.70
CA ASP A 783 21.47 35.92 -37.27
C ASP A 783 21.49 37.18 -36.39
N TRP A 784 21.36 37.06 -35.06
CA TRP A 784 21.52 38.20 -34.15
C TRP A 784 22.94 38.74 -34.16
N TYR A 785 23.93 37.86 -34.28
CA TYR A 785 25.34 38.25 -34.34
C TYR A 785 25.71 38.89 -35.68
N GLU A 786 25.18 38.39 -36.80
CA GLU A 786 25.30 38.97 -38.13
C GLU A 786 24.62 40.35 -38.15
N LYS A 787 23.38 40.45 -37.68
CA LYS A 787 22.69 41.74 -37.50
C LYS A 787 23.45 42.68 -36.57
N PHE A 788 24.05 42.17 -35.51
CA PHE A 788 24.88 42.97 -34.61
C PHE A 788 26.16 43.48 -35.28
N VAL A 789 26.81 42.65 -36.10
CA VAL A 789 27.99 43.03 -36.88
C VAL A 789 27.61 44.05 -37.94
N GLU A 790 26.50 43.86 -38.66
CA GLU A 790 25.98 44.83 -39.63
C GLU A 790 25.59 46.15 -38.97
N TRP A 791 24.92 46.09 -37.81
CA TRP A 791 24.62 47.25 -36.99
C TRP A 791 25.90 47.98 -36.58
N LEU A 792 26.91 47.26 -36.06
CA LEU A 792 28.20 47.88 -35.71
C LEU A 792 28.91 48.47 -36.92
N LYS A 793 28.82 47.86 -38.11
CA LYS A 793 29.36 48.42 -39.36
C LYS A 793 28.67 49.73 -39.69
N ARG A 794 27.33 49.76 -39.63
CA ARG A 794 26.53 50.95 -39.86
C ARG A 794 26.80 52.05 -38.83
N GLU A 795 26.88 51.72 -37.54
CA GLU A 795 27.22 52.68 -36.49
C GLU A 795 28.64 53.24 -36.66
N ASN A 796 29.61 52.38 -37.03
CA ASN A 796 30.97 52.80 -37.34
C ASN A 796 31.02 53.73 -38.58
N GLU A 797 30.20 53.48 -39.59
CA GLU A 797 30.14 54.32 -40.79
C GLU A 797 29.41 55.66 -40.56
N VAL A 798 28.19 55.59 -40.02
CA VAL A 798 27.28 56.73 -39.87
C VAL A 798 27.69 57.62 -38.70
N ARG A 799 27.77 57.07 -37.48
CA ARG A 799 28.07 57.85 -36.26
C ARG A 799 29.57 57.92 -35.96
N GLY A 800 30.34 56.90 -36.36
CA GLY A 800 31.78 56.83 -36.11
C GLY A 800 32.12 56.45 -34.67
N VAL A 801 33.42 56.28 -34.42
CA VAL A 801 33.96 55.91 -33.11
C VAL A 801 34.66 57.11 -32.48
N LEU A 802 34.26 57.50 -31.27
CA LEU A 802 34.87 58.64 -30.57
C LEU A 802 36.11 58.22 -29.75
N PRO A 803 37.14 59.07 -29.66
CA PRO A 803 38.19 58.89 -28.67
C PRO A 803 37.62 58.88 -27.25
N TYR A 804 38.10 58.01 -26.35
CA TYR A 804 37.55 57.87 -24.98
C TYR A 804 37.38 59.20 -24.21
N LYS A 805 38.27 60.17 -24.42
CA LYS A 805 38.20 61.49 -23.77
C LYS A 805 36.92 62.27 -24.10
N LYS A 806 36.31 61.96 -25.25
CA LYS A 806 35.09 62.56 -25.80
C LYS A 806 33.91 61.57 -25.81
N ALA A 807 34.04 60.41 -25.17
CA ALA A 807 32.99 59.38 -25.18
C ALA A 807 31.72 59.82 -24.44
N ASP A 808 30.57 59.54 -25.04
CA ASP A 808 29.24 59.80 -24.49
C ASP A 808 28.39 58.50 -24.46
N VAL A 809 27.08 58.64 -24.25
CA VAL A 809 26.15 57.50 -24.15
C VAL A 809 25.53 57.07 -25.48
N HIS A 810 25.73 57.83 -26.56
CA HIS A 810 25.10 57.64 -27.86
C HIS A 810 26.08 57.21 -28.97
N HIS A 811 27.39 57.23 -28.71
CA HIS A 811 28.40 56.86 -29.68
C HIS A 811 29.26 55.66 -29.22
N LEU A 812 29.74 54.89 -30.20
CA LEU A 812 30.85 53.96 -29.97
C LEU A 812 32.09 54.76 -29.55
N PHE A 813 32.92 54.20 -28.66
CA PHE A 813 34.17 54.84 -28.28
C PHE A 813 35.35 53.89 -28.27
N ILE A 814 36.56 54.40 -28.51
CA ILE A 814 37.79 53.63 -28.45
C ILE A 814 38.60 54.00 -27.20
N LYS A 815 38.95 52.99 -26.40
CA LYS A 815 39.82 53.11 -25.23
C LYS A 815 40.81 51.96 -25.20
N ASP A 816 42.09 52.29 -25.27
CA ASP A 816 43.18 51.32 -25.33
C ASP A 816 42.92 50.31 -26.48
N ASN A 817 43.02 49.00 -26.23
CA ASN A 817 42.75 47.95 -27.21
C ASN A 817 41.28 47.50 -27.24
N MET A 818 40.33 48.36 -26.90
CA MET A 818 38.91 48.02 -26.83
C MET A 818 38.00 49.09 -27.48
N ILE A 819 36.94 48.63 -28.12
CA ILE A 819 35.79 49.41 -28.54
C ILE A 819 34.70 49.26 -27.48
N GLY A 820 34.20 50.38 -26.96
CA GLY A 820 33.13 50.44 -26.01
C GLY A 820 31.80 50.80 -26.64
N ILE A 821 30.77 50.04 -26.26
CA ILE A 821 29.38 50.24 -26.64
C ILE A 821 28.63 50.64 -25.36
N PRO A 822 28.18 51.90 -25.24
CA PRO A 822 27.37 52.34 -24.11
C PRO A 822 26.04 51.58 -24.02
N PRO A 823 25.46 51.41 -22.82
CA PRO A 823 24.20 50.70 -22.66
C PRO A 823 23.00 51.29 -23.41
N ALA A 824 22.94 52.63 -23.51
CA ALA A 824 21.87 53.32 -24.23
C ALA A 824 21.96 53.07 -25.73
N LEU A 825 23.15 53.19 -26.31
CA LEU A 825 23.39 52.83 -27.70
C LEU A 825 23.14 51.32 -27.97
N ALA A 826 23.54 50.44 -27.07
CA ALA A 826 23.27 49.01 -27.20
C ALA A 826 21.75 48.69 -27.19
N GLU A 827 20.95 49.49 -26.48
CA GLU A 827 19.48 49.34 -26.43
C GLU A 827 18.83 49.61 -27.78
N GLU A 828 19.37 50.54 -28.57
CA GLU A 828 18.92 50.75 -29.96
C GLU A 828 18.96 49.43 -30.74
N PHE A 829 20.07 48.69 -30.63
CA PHE A 829 20.20 47.39 -31.28
C PHE A 829 19.28 46.33 -30.67
N TYR A 830 19.45 45.99 -29.38
CA TYR A 830 18.79 44.79 -28.86
C TYR A 830 17.28 44.97 -28.76
N ARG A 831 16.78 46.18 -28.49
CA ARG A 831 15.35 46.42 -28.29
C ARG A 831 14.62 46.70 -29.60
N TYR A 832 15.21 47.47 -30.51
CA TYR A 832 14.51 47.96 -31.69
C TYR A 832 14.89 47.22 -32.99
N GLU A 833 16.11 46.67 -33.10
CA GLU A 833 16.54 45.97 -34.31
C GLU A 833 16.50 44.45 -34.18
N ALA A 834 16.97 43.91 -33.06
CA ALA A 834 16.98 42.47 -32.80
C ALA A 834 15.71 41.98 -32.08
N ASN A 835 14.97 42.89 -31.42
CA ASN A 835 13.80 42.58 -30.59
C ASN A 835 14.07 41.48 -29.53
N ILE A 836 15.24 41.56 -28.89
CA ILE A 836 15.71 40.64 -27.85
C ILE A 836 15.92 41.36 -26.51
N LYS A 837 15.87 40.61 -25.41
CA LYS A 837 16.08 41.16 -24.05
C LYS A 837 17.55 41.53 -23.83
N PRO A 838 17.85 42.48 -22.92
CA PRO A 838 19.23 42.83 -22.56
C PRO A 838 20.07 41.64 -22.08
N SER A 839 19.44 40.64 -21.43
CA SER A 839 20.08 39.40 -21.01
C SER A 839 20.50 38.51 -22.17
N GLU A 840 19.70 38.47 -23.24
CA GLU A 840 19.93 37.64 -24.43
C GLU A 840 21.02 38.28 -25.30
N PHE A 841 21.01 39.60 -25.46
CA PHE A 841 22.10 40.35 -26.07
C PHE A 841 23.44 40.12 -25.35
N ARG A 842 23.42 40.15 -24.02
CA ARG A 842 24.61 39.86 -23.22
C ARG A 842 25.11 38.43 -23.43
N GLU A 843 24.22 37.45 -23.46
CA GLU A 843 24.57 36.05 -23.69
C GLU A 843 25.17 35.86 -25.10
N MET A 844 24.60 36.50 -26.13
CA MET A 844 25.13 36.50 -27.49
C MET A 844 26.58 37.01 -27.52
N LEU A 845 26.87 38.15 -26.87
CA LEU A 845 28.23 38.67 -26.78
C LEU A 845 29.18 37.73 -26.02
N GLU A 846 28.74 37.15 -24.89
CA GLU A 846 29.55 36.20 -24.11
C GLU A 846 29.87 34.93 -24.90
N VAL A 847 28.93 34.44 -25.71
CA VAL A 847 29.08 33.22 -26.52
C VAL A 847 29.92 33.47 -27.77
N LYS A 848 29.62 34.50 -28.57
CA LYS A 848 30.26 34.73 -29.87
C LYS A 848 31.61 35.41 -29.77
N LEU A 849 31.81 36.28 -28.79
CA LEU A 849 33.05 37.04 -28.63
C LEU A 849 33.98 36.44 -27.59
N SER A 850 33.46 35.74 -26.58
CA SER A 850 34.23 35.06 -25.54
C SER A 850 35.35 35.94 -24.97
N ILE A 851 36.62 35.59 -25.17
CA ILE A 851 37.80 36.35 -24.70
C ILE A 851 37.86 37.79 -25.23
N HIS A 852 37.22 38.08 -26.36
CA HIS A 852 37.16 39.39 -27.00
C HIS A 852 36.11 40.31 -26.37
N TYR A 853 35.30 39.85 -25.42
CA TYR A 853 34.27 40.64 -24.78
C TYR A 853 34.44 40.74 -23.25
N LYS A 854 34.26 41.96 -22.71
CA LYS A 854 34.22 42.21 -21.26
C LYS A 854 33.21 43.32 -20.94
N LYS A 855 32.56 43.25 -19.79
CA LYS A 855 31.72 44.34 -19.28
C LYS A 855 32.43 45.08 -18.15
N LYS A 856 32.65 46.38 -18.28
CA LYS A 856 33.36 47.19 -17.26
C LYS A 856 32.66 48.53 -17.03
N ALA A 857 32.78 49.04 -15.81
CA ALA A 857 32.38 50.39 -15.47
C ALA A 857 33.33 51.39 -16.15
N VAL A 858 32.77 52.32 -16.93
CA VAL A 858 33.48 53.33 -17.70
C VAL A 858 32.82 54.68 -17.45
N LYS A 859 33.62 55.71 -17.25
CA LYS A 859 33.15 57.09 -17.07
C LYS A 859 32.88 57.71 -18.44
N LEU A 860 31.63 58.09 -18.71
CA LEU A 860 31.14 58.68 -19.96
C LEU A 860 30.63 60.12 -19.72
N SER A 861 30.67 60.96 -20.75
CA SER A 861 30.12 62.31 -20.71
C SER A 861 28.61 62.28 -20.96
N VAL A 862 27.82 62.90 -20.08
CA VAL A 862 26.36 63.03 -20.19
C VAL A 862 26.00 64.49 -19.90
N GLY A 863 25.77 65.29 -20.95
CA GLY A 863 25.64 66.75 -20.82
C GLY A 863 26.93 67.38 -20.24
N GLU A 864 26.80 68.25 -19.23
CA GLU A 864 27.94 68.89 -18.55
C GLU A 864 28.61 68.02 -17.47
N LYS A 865 28.07 66.83 -17.17
CA LYS A 865 28.55 65.94 -16.09
C LYS A 865 29.10 64.64 -16.64
N LYS A 866 29.97 63.98 -15.86
CA LYS A 866 30.51 62.65 -16.19
C LYS A 866 29.92 61.59 -15.27
N ASP A 867 29.29 60.57 -15.84
CA ASP A 867 28.61 59.47 -15.15
C ASP A 867 29.31 58.13 -15.39
N VAL A 868 29.24 57.19 -14.44
CA VAL A 868 29.91 55.88 -14.52
C VAL A 868 28.90 54.82 -14.95
N ARG A 869 29.08 54.26 -16.15
CA ARG A 869 28.16 53.27 -16.75
C ARG A 869 28.90 51.98 -17.08
N ARG A 870 28.23 50.83 -16.89
CA ARG A 870 28.78 49.51 -17.25
C ARG A 870 28.63 49.26 -18.74
N CYS A 871 29.65 49.62 -19.51
CA CYS A 871 29.68 49.49 -20.97
C CYS A 871 30.07 48.08 -21.41
N TYR A 872 29.61 47.70 -22.60
CA TYR A 872 30.03 46.48 -23.29
C TYR A 872 31.32 46.78 -24.05
N LEU A 873 32.41 46.09 -23.73
CA LEU A 873 33.72 46.31 -24.36
C LEU A 873 34.07 45.12 -25.24
N VAL A 874 34.36 45.38 -26.51
CA VAL A 874 34.82 44.40 -27.48
C VAL A 874 36.26 44.71 -27.88
N SER A 875 37.10 43.70 -28.06
CA SER A 875 38.51 43.93 -28.41
C SER A 875 38.65 44.59 -29.78
N LEU A 876 39.57 45.55 -29.88
CA LEU A 876 39.88 46.26 -31.11
C LEU A 876 40.34 45.31 -32.23
N GLU A 877 41.07 44.25 -31.87
CA GLU A 877 41.51 43.20 -32.80
C GLU A 877 40.33 42.51 -33.48
N TRP A 878 39.35 42.05 -32.70
CA TRP A 878 38.13 41.46 -33.24
C TRP A 878 37.35 42.48 -34.09
N PHE A 879 37.23 43.72 -33.62
CA PHE A 879 36.45 44.75 -34.31
C PHE A 879 37.03 45.03 -35.70
N ARG A 880 38.35 45.18 -35.82
CA ARG A 880 39.03 45.34 -37.12
C ARG A 880 38.81 44.18 -38.05
N LYS A 881 38.85 42.96 -37.51
CA LYS A 881 38.72 41.73 -38.30
C LYS A 881 37.30 41.53 -38.84
N VAL A 882 36.27 41.94 -38.09
CA VAL A 882 34.87 41.57 -38.38
C VAL A 882 34.01 42.75 -38.84
N VAL A 883 34.21 43.92 -38.24
CA VAL A 883 33.47 45.16 -38.55
C VAL A 883 34.25 46.01 -39.56
N GLY A 884 35.58 46.09 -39.41
CA GLY A 884 36.48 46.90 -40.23
C GLY A 884 37.26 47.91 -39.39
N GLU A 885 38.09 48.75 -40.04
CA GLU A 885 38.85 49.77 -39.31
C GLU A 885 37.90 50.77 -38.61
N PRO A 886 38.13 51.10 -37.33
CA PRO A 886 37.32 52.10 -36.63
C PRO A 886 37.42 53.46 -37.34
N ASN A 887 36.29 54.00 -37.77
CA ASN A 887 36.19 55.32 -38.34
C ASN A 887 36.22 56.35 -37.21
N VAL A 888 37.43 56.70 -36.77
CA VAL A 888 37.61 57.61 -35.64
C VAL A 888 37.28 59.03 -36.08
N LYS A 889 36.12 59.54 -35.64
CA LYS A 889 35.71 60.92 -35.94
C LYS A 889 36.23 61.86 -34.86
N ASP A 890 36.87 62.94 -35.29
CA ASP A 890 37.09 64.10 -34.44
C ASP A 890 35.85 65.00 -34.49
N VAL A 891 35.35 65.33 -33.29
CA VAL A 891 34.07 66.00 -33.05
C VAL A 891 33.86 67.25 -33.92
N VAL A 892 32.74 67.29 -34.64
CA VAL A 892 31.97 68.53 -34.84
C VAL A 892 30.92 68.55 -33.73
N MET A 893 31.03 69.47 -32.78
CA MET A 893 30.01 69.65 -31.74
C MET A 893 28.87 70.49 -32.28
N ALA A 894 27.66 70.01 -31.95
CA ALA A 894 26.42 70.74 -31.72
C ALA A 894 25.74 71.45 -32.90
N GLY A 895 24.49 71.03 -33.15
CA GLY A 895 23.48 71.78 -33.88
C GLY A 895 22.71 70.91 -34.87
N ASP A 896 21.41 70.76 -34.62
CA ASP A 896 20.38 70.34 -35.58
C ASP A 896 20.47 68.92 -36.20
N ILE A 897 19.98 67.92 -35.48
CA ILE A 897 19.03 66.98 -36.10
C ILE A 897 17.79 66.96 -35.22
N ALA A 898 16.76 67.61 -35.75
CA ALA A 898 15.44 67.72 -35.16
C ALA A 898 14.79 66.35 -34.95
N LEU A 899 13.93 66.31 -33.94
CA LEU A 899 12.81 65.37 -33.79
C LEU A 899 11.95 65.35 -35.06
N SER A 900 12.23 64.48 -36.03
CA SER A 900 11.26 63.98 -37.02
C SER A 900 11.91 62.97 -37.98
N GLY A 901 11.29 61.80 -38.15
CA GLY A 901 11.66 60.91 -39.25
C GLY A 901 11.67 59.40 -38.94
N LEU A 902 10.61 58.86 -38.35
CA LEU A 902 10.21 57.48 -38.66
C LEU A 902 8.79 57.56 -39.23
N VAL A 903 8.78 57.74 -40.55
CA VAL A 903 7.59 57.69 -41.41
C VAL A 903 7.15 56.22 -41.49
N TYR A 904 5.87 55.97 -41.21
CA TYR A 904 5.20 54.72 -41.52
C TYR A 904 5.20 54.52 -43.04
N TYR A 905 5.75 53.42 -43.52
CA TYR A 905 5.36 52.86 -44.82
C TYR A 905 4.23 51.87 -44.58
N GLU A 906 2.99 52.35 -44.74
CA GLU A 906 1.85 51.51 -45.12
C GLU A 906 1.89 51.33 -46.64
N SER A 907 2.02 50.09 -47.10
CA SER A 907 1.57 49.62 -48.41
C SER A 907 1.77 48.10 -48.45
N GLY A 908 0.79 47.25 -48.73
CA GLY A 908 -0.59 47.49 -49.10
C GLY A 908 -1.29 46.12 -49.21
N GLU A 909 -2.58 46.12 -48.93
CA GLU A 909 -3.51 45.06 -49.31
C GLU A 909 -3.54 44.95 -50.84
N GLU A 910 -3.50 43.71 -51.34
CA GLU A 910 -4.16 43.38 -52.60
C GLU A 910 -5.67 43.55 -52.40
N VAL A 911 -6.39 44.12 -53.38
CA VAL A 911 -7.52 43.48 -54.08
C VAL A 911 -7.93 44.38 -55.27
N VAL A 912 -7.69 43.84 -56.47
CA VAL A 912 -8.59 43.76 -57.64
C VAL A 912 -9.25 45.04 -58.22
N GLU A 913 -9.06 45.14 -59.54
CA GLU A 913 -9.67 46.00 -60.59
C GLU A 913 -9.10 47.41 -60.83
#